data_AF-A0A6B3M826-F1
#
_entry.id   AF-A0A6B3M826-F1
#
_cell.length_a   1.000
_cell.length_b   1.000
_cell.length_c   1.000
_cell.angle_alpha   90.00
_cell.angle_beta   90.00
_cell.angle_gamma   90.00
#
_symmetry.space_group_name_H-M   'P 1'
#
loop_
_entity.id
_entity.type
_entity.pdbx_description
1 polymer ?
#
loop_
_entity_poly.entity_id
_entity_poly.type
_entity_poly.pdbx_seq_one_letter_code
_entity_poly.pdbx_strand_id
1 'polypeptide(L)'
;MPKQIIIAEQHRLAAVFWEDQIQELVVATGNHQVGDIYLGVVENVLPGIDAAFVNIGDAERNGFIHVTDLGPLRLKRRAGAITELLAPQQKVLVQVMKEPTGNKGPRLTGNISSPGRYLVMMPYGRGVNLSRRIRSENERNRLRALAILIKPAGMGLLVRTEAEGKSEEAIIEDLESLQKQWEAIQQEATSTRAPALLNRDDDFIQRVLRDMYTADVNRIVVDSHTGVKRVKQHLLSWSGGRTPEGVLIDHHRDRLPILDYFRVNAAIREALKPRVDLPSGGYIIIEPTEALTVIDVNSGSFTRSATSRETVLWTNCEAATEIARQLRLRNIAGVIVVDFIDMDSRRDQLQVLENFNKVLKEDKARPQIAQLSELGLVELTRKRQGQNIYELFGQSCPTCGGLGHVVRLPGEPESPAKEISEPAASLTLKESRVPDVPEPVDFAPFSYTDELELVNHPSYQEQGIANGSNRRRRRRRIDEPVVKDELALKSSSRPTLVSQRSSDLSLEDEISETGELEGKPLVKSKETEALEKIVVEMTPEEQDVYALMGISPLKKLNRDIKHPKSAIISVVLPGEAEQMESSSEISPQPSVLEMPEVESLQEPDQRETSQQLFLSSSVEIPTTEEIPTDSISPSESDSSRPLVRRRRRRSSAIDS
;
A
#
# COMPACT_ATOMS: atom_id res chain seq x y z
N MET A 1 23.96 -6.41 -11.20
CA MET A 1 23.62 -7.84 -11.30
C MET A 1 22.35 -8.01 -12.12
N PRO A 2 22.11 -9.15 -12.79
CA PRO A 2 20.97 -9.29 -13.69
C PRO A 2 19.63 -9.33 -12.94
N LYS A 3 18.63 -8.59 -13.42
CA LYS A 3 17.24 -8.83 -13.01
C LYS A 3 16.70 -10.07 -13.74
N GLN A 4 15.86 -10.83 -13.06
CA GLN A 4 15.22 -12.02 -13.61
C GLN A 4 13.71 -11.98 -13.38
N ILE A 5 12.94 -12.43 -14.37
CA ILE A 5 11.49 -12.56 -14.27
C ILE A 5 11.11 -14.03 -14.34
N ILE A 6 10.39 -14.51 -13.34
CA ILE A 6 9.78 -15.84 -13.31
C ILE A 6 8.30 -15.69 -13.54
N ILE A 7 7.73 -16.38 -14.52
CA ILE A 7 6.30 -16.33 -14.84
C ILE A 7 5.72 -17.74 -14.71
N ALA A 8 4.86 -17.93 -13.71
CA ALA A 8 4.01 -19.10 -13.57
C ALA A 8 2.64 -18.77 -14.17
N GLU A 9 2.47 -19.03 -15.46
CA GLU A 9 1.26 -18.67 -16.18
C GLU A 9 0.03 -19.41 -15.66
N GLN A 10 0.19 -20.70 -15.34
CA GLN A 10 -0.92 -21.54 -14.85
C GLN A 10 -1.52 -21.02 -13.53
N HIS A 11 -0.68 -20.38 -12.70
CA HIS A 11 -1.07 -19.81 -11.42
C HIS A 11 -1.30 -18.30 -11.47
N ARG A 12 -1.19 -17.66 -12.65
CA ARG A 12 -1.27 -16.20 -12.84
C ARG A 12 -0.42 -15.43 -11.83
N LEU A 13 0.78 -15.93 -11.57
CA LEU A 13 1.74 -15.38 -10.62
C LEU A 13 3.08 -15.17 -11.31
N ALA A 14 3.67 -14.00 -11.13
CA ALA A 14 5.04 -13.73 -11.56
C ALA A 14 5.86 -13.13 -10.42
N ALA A 15 7.15 -13.45 -10.39
CA ALA A 15 8.10 -12.96 -9.41
C ALA A 15 9.27 -12.27 -10.13
N VAL A 16 9.62 -11.08 -9.66
CA VAL A 16 10.78 -10.32 -10.16
C VAL A 16 11.91 -10.46 -9.15
N PHE A 17 13.05 -10.96 -9.62
CA PHE A 17 14.26 -11.19 -8.83
C PHE A 17 15.31 -10.11 -9.12
N TRP A 18 16.03 -9.74 -8.06
CA TRP A 18 17.27 -8.97 -8.11
C TRP A 18 18.21 -9.58 -7.06
N GLU A 19 19.44 -9.92 -7.43
CA GLU A 19 20.45 -10.50 -6.52
C GLU A 19 19.91 -11.73 -5.77
N ASP A 20 19.27 -12.65 -6.49
CA ASP A 20 18.65 -13.87 -5.97
C ASP A 20 17.55 -13.64 -4.90
N GLN A 21 17.10 -12.40 -4.72
CA GLN A 21 15.99 -12.03 -3.85
C GLN A 21 14.78 -11.56 -4.65
N ILE A 22 13.58 -11.90 -4.16
CA ILE A 22 12.34 -11.42 -4.75
C ILE A 22 12.12 -9.96 -4.35
N GLN A 23 11.93 -9.10 -5.35
CA GLN A 23 11.68 -7.67 -5.17
C GLN A 23 10.20 -7.32 -5.28
N GLU A 24 9.47 -7.98 -6.20
CA GLU A 24 8.07 -7.70 -6.49
C GLU A 24 7.36 -8.99 -6.90
N LEU A 25 6.11 -9.15 -6.45
CA LEU A 25 5.20 -10.22 -6.85
C LEU A 25 4.04 -9.60 -7.64
N VAL A 26 3.74 -10.16 -8.80
CA VAL A 26 2.59 -9.78 -9.62
C VAL A 26 1.60 -10.94 -9.60
N VAL A 27 0.40 -10.68 -9.10
CA VAL A 27 -0.68 -11.66 -8.99
C VAL A 27 -1.88 -11.14 -9.75
N ALA A 28 -2.47 -11.95 -10.61
CA ALA A 28 -3.68 -11.63 -11.36
C ALA A 28 -4.79 -12.65 -11.07
N THR A 29 -5.13 -12.78 -9.78
CA THR A 29 -6.15 -13.70 -9.26
C THR A 29 -7.40 -12.91 -8.87
N GLY A 30 -8.58 -13.41 -9.24
CA GLY A 30 -9.86 -12.81 -8.87
C GLY A 30 -10.76 -12.47 -10.07
N ASN A 31 -12.01 -12.16 -9.76
CA ASN A 31 -13.06 -11.90 -10.76
C ASN A 31 -12.97 -10.50 -11.36
N HIS A 32 -12.34 -9.55 -10.67
CA HIS A 32 -12.13 -8.17 -11.12
C HIS A 32 -10.65 -7.84 -11.02
N GLN A 33 -10.08 -7.28 -12.09
CA GLN A 33 -8.67 -6.86 -12.11
C GLN A 33 -8.58 -5.36 -12.37
N VAL A 34 -7.54 -4.72 -11.83
CA VAL A 34 -7.22 -3.33 -12.19
C VAL A 34 -7.03 -3.22 -13.70
N GLY A 35 -7.74 -2.29 -14.32
CA GLY A 35 -7.70 -2.05 -15.76
C GLY A 35 -8.83 -2.70 -16.55
N ASP A 36 -9.57 -3.66 -15.97
CA ASP A 36 -10.75 -4.26 -16.61
C ASP A 36 -11.76 -3.17 -16.99
N ILE A 37 -12.33 -3.27 -18.19
CA ILE A 37 -13.36 -2.36 -18.72
C ILE A 37 -14.67 -3.11 -18.80
N TYR A 38 -15.68 -2.58 -18.12
CA TYR A 38 -17.04 -3.12 -18.09
C TYR A 38 -18.02 -2.14 -18.72
N LEU A 39 -19.03 -2.69 -19.39
CA LEU A 39 -20.29 -2.01 -19.63
C LEU A 39 -21.20 -2.26 -18.44
N GLY A 40 -21.35 -1.27 -17.56
CA GLY A 40 -22.15 -1.37 -16.35
C GLY A 40 -23.48 -0.63 -16.44
N VAL A 41 -24.33 -0.83 -15.44
CA VAL A 41 -25.59 -0.11 -15.24
C VAL A 41 -25.57 0.60 -13.90
N VAL A 42 -25.86 1.90 -13.87
CA VAL A 42 -25.98 2.64 -12.61
C VAL A 42 -27.18 2.09 -11.85
N GLU A 43 -26.94 1.49 -10.69
CA GLU A 43 -28.00 0.93 -9.85
C GLU A 43 -28.57 2.01 -8.94
N ASN A 44 -27.70 2.66 -8.17
CA ASN A 44 -28.08 3.68 -7.19
C ASN A 44 -27.13 4.87 -7.25
N VAL A 45 -27.68 6.07 -7.06
CA VAL A 45 -26.92 7.32 -6.94
C VAL A 45 -27.15 7.88 -5.54
N LEU A 46 -26.06 8.09 -4.79
CA LEU A 46 -26.10 8.54 -3.40
C LEU A 46 -25.50 9.95 -3.29
N PRO A 47 -26.34 11.00 -3.18
CA PRO A 47 -25.85 12.38 -3.08
C PRO A 47 -25.08 12.65 -1.78
N GLY A 48 -25.41 11.96 -0.68
CA GLY A 48 -24.74 12.17 0.61
C GLY A 48 -23.26 11.81 0.66
N ILE A 49 -22.76 11.07 -0.34
CA ILE A 49 -21.34 10.70 -0.48
C ILE A 49 -20.79 11.02 -1.87
N ASP A 50 -21.54 11.83 -2.65
CA ASP A 50 -21.24 12.20 -4.04
C ASP A 50 -20.75 11.02 -4.90
N ALA A 51 -21.44 9.89 -4.80
CA ALA A 51 -21.05 8.66 -5.48
C ALA A 51 -22.23 7.84 -6.00
N ALA A 52 -21.96 6.95 -6.92
CA ALA A 52 -22.93 6.02 -7.48
C ALA A 52 -22.40 4.57 -7.39
N PHE A 53 -23.33 3.63 -7.29
CA PHE A 53 -23.07 2.21 -7.42
C PHE A 53 -23.43 1.74 -8.82
N VAL A 54 -22.49 1.06 -9.45
CA VAL A 54 -22.62 0.56 -10.82
C VAL A 54 -22.57 -0.96 -10.76
N ASN A 55 -23.63 -1.60 -11.26
CA ASN A 55 -23.67 -3.04 -11.46
C ASN A 55 -22.79 -3.40 -12.68
N ILE A 56 -21.77 -4.22 -12.45
CA ILE A 56 -20.81 -4.68 -13.45
C ILE A 56 -20.93 -6.19 -13.73
N GLY A 57 -21.99 -6.83 -13.25
CA GLY A 57 -22.29 -8.25 -13.49
C GLY A 57 -21.88 -9.17 -12.35
N ASP A 58 -21.32 -8.64 -11.26
CA ASP A 58 -21.09 -9.41 -10.04
C ASP A 58 -22.35 -9.38 -9.16
N ALA A 59 -22.81 -10.57 -8.76
CA ALA A 59 -23.99 -10.74 -7.93
C ALA A 59 -23.74 -10.32 -6.47
N GLU A 60 -22.49 -10.34 -6.02
CA GLU A 60 -22.18 -10.07 -4.61
C GLU A 60 -21.89 -8.60 -4.34
N ARG A 61 -21.29 -7.87 -5.30
CA ARG A 61 -20.72 -6.53 -5.05
C ARG A 61 -20.78 -5.60 -6.25
N ASN A 62 -21.50 -4.50 -6.10
CA ASN A 62 -21.48 -3.40 -7.06
C ASN A 62 -20.17 -2.61 -7.00
N GLY A 63 -19.77 -2.06 -8.15
CA GLY A 63 -18.65 -1.13 -8.23
C GLY A 63 -19.03 0.26 -7.73
N PHE A 64 -18.08 0.95 -7.12
CA PHE A 64 -18.25 2.28 -6.55
C PHE A 64 -17.58 3.34 -7.45
N ILE A 65 -18.31 4.38 -7.86
CA ILE A 65 -17.76 5.50 -8.63
C ILE A 65 -18.05 6.84 -7.95
N HIS A 66 -17.02 7.66 -7.73
CA HIS A 66 -17.15 9.00 -7.14
C HIS A 66 -17.37 10.07 -8.21
N VAL A 67 -17.98 11.21 -7.87
CA VAL A 67 -18.28 12.32 -8.79
C VAL A 67 -17.05 12.84 -9.56
N THR A 68 -15.87 12.79 -8.95
CA THR A 68 -14.59 13.18 -9.58
C THR A 68 -14.16 12.21 -10.68
N ASP A 69 -14.58 10.95 -10.57
CA ASP A 69 -14.10 9.86 -11.40
C ASP A 69 -15.08 9.57 -12.57
N LEU A 70 -16.18 10.33 -12.68
CA LEU A 70 -17.19 10.19 -13.73
C LEU A 70 -16.64 10.52 -15.13
N GLY A 71 -15.78 11.54 -15.23
CA GLY A 71 -15.20 11.95 -16.50
C GLY A 71 -16.24 12.20 -17.61
N PRO A 72 -16.22 11.43 -18.72
CA PRO A 72 -17.14 11.57 -19.85
C PRO A 72 -18.58 11.11 -19.54
N LEU A 73 -18.83 10.43 -18.42
CA LEU A 73 -20.15 9.90 -18.07
C LEU A 73 -21.14 10.98 -17.63
N ARG A 74 -20.65 12.21 -17.37
CA ARG A 74 -21.45 13.33 -16.90
C ARG A 74 -22.45 13.78 -17.98
N LEU A 75 -23.74 13.75 -17.66
CA LEU A 75 -24.83 14.24 -18.51
C LEU A 75 -24.72 15.76 -18.78
N LYS A 76 -24.31 16.53 -17.77
CA LYS A 76 -24.08 17.98 -17.86
C LYS A 76 -22.59 18.30 -17.74
N ARG A 77 -22.12 19.29 -18.50
CA ARG A 77 -20.72 19.74 -18.46
C ARG A 77 -20.35 20.56 -17.23
N ARG A 78 -21.35 21.15 -16.55
CA ARG A 78 -21.13 21.98 -15.35
C ARG A 78 -21.04 21.12 -14.10
N ALA A 79 -20.30 21.62 -13.09
CA ALA A 79 -20.34 21.04 -11.76
C ALA A 79 -21.77 21.15 -11.20
N GLY A 80 -22.21 20.10 -10.50
CA GLY A 80 -23.53 19.99 -9.92
C GLY A 80 -23.62 18.72 -9.10
N ALA A 81 -24.73 18.54 -8.39
CA ALA A 81 -24.98 17.33 -7.62
C ALA A 81 -24.89 16.09 -8.51
N ILE A 82 -24.40 14.97 -7.97
CA ILE A 82 -24.23 13.74 -8.75
C ILE A 82 -25.55 13.25 -9.38
N THR A 83 -26.69 13.52 -8.74
CA THR A 83 -28.04 13.22 -9.25
C THR A 83 -28.39 13.95 -10.54
N GLU A 84 -27.73 15.06 -10.84
CA GLU A 84 -27.87 15.77 -12.13
C GLU A 84 -26.87 15.29 -13.19
N LEU A 85 -25.81 14.61 -12.76
CA LEU A 85 -24.71 14.16 -13.62
C LEU A 85 -24.89 12.71 -14.08
N LEU A 86 -25.56 11.89 -13.28
CA LEU A 86 -25.87 10.50 -13.56
C LEU A 86 -27.32 10.19 -13.26
N ALA A 87 -27.94 9.38 -14.12
CA ALA A 87 -29.27 8.84 -13.89
C ALA A 87 -29.21 7.37 -13.44
N PRO A 88 -30.11 6.92 -12.54
CA PRO A 88 -30.33 5.50 -12.29
C PRO A 88 -30.68 4.76 -13.60
N GLN A 89 -30.29 3.50 -13.72
CA GLN A 89 -30.42 2.66 -14.91
C GLN A 89 -29.66 3.13 -16.16
N GLN A 90 -28.82 4.18 -16.03
CA GLN A 90 -27.96 4.62 -17.12
C GLN A 90 -26.88 3.56 -17.41
N LYS A 91 -26.71 3.24 -18.70
CA LYS A 91 -25.58 2.43 -19.17
C LYS A 91 -24.30 3.27 -19.13
N VAL A 92 -23.26 2.75 -18.51
CA VAL A 92 -21.99 3.46 -18.32
C VAL A 92 -20.81 2.56 -18.67
N LEU A 93 -19.87 3.10 -19.45
CA LEU A 93 -18.59 2.45 -19.70
C LEU A 93 -17.64 2.82 -18.55
N VAL A 94 -17.17 1.82 -17.82
CA VAL A 94 -16.39 2.02 -16.59
C VAL A 94 -15.16 1.14 -16.59
N GLN A 95 -14.07 1.65 -16.03
CA GLN A 95 -12.83 0.92 -15.82
C GLN A 95 -12.58 0.72 -14.33
N VAL A 96 -12.09 -0.47 -13.95
CA VAL A 96 -11.67 -0.77 -12.58
C VAL A 96 -10.38 -0.04 -12.28
N MET A 97 -10.45 0.96 -11.38
CA MET A 97 -9.27 1.67 -10.85
C MET A 97 -8.62 0.91 -9.69
N LYS A 98 -9.44 0.27 -8.84
CA LYS A 98 -8.97 -0.48 -7.67
C LYS A 98 -9.79 -1.75 -7.52
N GLU A 99 -9.09 -2.84 -7.23
CA GLU A 99 -9.68 -4.13 -6.90
C GLU A 99 -10.57 -4.06 -5.65
N PRO A 100 -11.56 -4.98 -5.53
CA PRO A 100 -12.37 -5.08 -4.34
C PRO A 100 -11.50 -5.36 -3.12
N THR A 101 -11.88 -4.76 -1.99
CA THR A 101 -11.12 -4.82 -0.73
C THR A 101 -12.05 -5.12 0.43
N GLY A 102 -11.80 -6.21 1.15
CA GLY A 102 -12.64 -6.63 2.28
C GLY A 102 -14.09 -6.81 1.85
N ASN A 103 -15.01 -6.00 2.39
CA ASN A 103 -16.43 -5.99 2.02
C ASN A 103 -16.80 -4.91 0.99
N LYS A 104 -15.84 -4.10 0.53
CA LYS A 104 -16.07 -3.02 -0.43
C LYS A 104 -15.88 -3.56 -1.86
N GLY A 105 -16.82 -3.23 -2.74
CA GLY A 105 -16.71 -3.50 -4.18
C GLY A 105 -15.56 -2.72 -4.84
N PRO A 106 -15.26 -3.00 -6.11
CA PRO A 106 -14.18 -2.33 -6.84
C PRO A 106 -14.46 -0.83 -6.99
N ARG A 107 -13.42 0.00 -6.99
CA ARG A 107 -13.54 1.43 -7.34
C ARG A 107 -13.42 1.58 -8.85
N LEU A 108 -14.36 2.31 -9.43
CA LEU A 108 -14.51 2.50 -10.88
C LEU A 108 -14.21 3.94 -11.29
N THR A 109 -13.91 4.13 -12.57
CA THR A 109 -13.85 5.43 -13.25
C THR A 109 -14.45 5.38 -14.64
N GLY A 110 -15.05 6.47 -15.09
CA GLY A 110 -15.42 6.69 -16.49
C GLY A 110 -14.26 7.19 -17.36
N ASN A 111 -13.14 7.62 -16.75
CA ASN A 111 -11.95 8.02 -17.49
C ASN A 111 -11.15 6.78 -17.91
N ILE A 112 -11.58 6.17 -19.01
CA ILE A 112 -10.92 4.98 -19.56
C ILE A 112 -9.48 5.32 -19.98
N SER A 113 -8.56 4.41 -19.64
CA SER A 113 -7.15 4.46 -20.04
C SER A 113 -6.68 3.08 -20.50
N SER A 114 -5.95 3.04 -21.60
CA SER A 114 -5.44 1.80 -22.20
C SER A 114 -3.91 1.87 -22.22
N PRO A 115 -3.24 1.15 -21.30
CA PRO A 115 -1.79 1.19 -21.21
C PRO A 115 -1.14 0.26 -22.23
N GLY A 116 -0.37 0.84 -23.13
CA GLY A 116 0.60 0.16 -23.98
C GLY A 116 1.97 0.07 -23.29
N ARG A 117 2.99 -0.34 -24.05
CA ARG A 117 4.36 -0.45 -23.54
C ARG A 117 5.02 0.92 -23.40
N TYR A 118 4.83 1.79 -24.38
CA TYR A 118 5.46 3.10 -24.49
C TYR A 118 4.46 4.22 -24.21
N LEU A 119 3.20 4.04 -24.63
CA LEU A 119 2.15 5.03 -24.48
C LEU A 119 1.04 4.52 -23.57
N VAL A 120 0.30 5.45 -22.98
CA VAL A 120 -1.02 5.19 -22.40
C VAL A 120 -2.01 6.06 -23.16
N MET A 121 -2.95 5.43 -23.84
CA MET A 121 -4.00 6.12 -24.57
C MET A 121 -5.16 6.43 -23.64
N MET A 122 -5.66 7.66 -23.70
CA MET A 122 -6.80 8.13 -22.92
C MET A 122 -7.86 8.63 -23.91
N PRO A 123 -8.84 7.81 -24.31
CA PRO A 123 -9.81 8.15 -25.36
C PRO A 123 -10.58 9.44 -25.09
N TYR A 124 -10.89 9.71 -23.83
CA TYR A 124 -11.62 10.91 -23.39
C TYR A 124 -10.71 12.00 -22.79
N GLY A 125 -9.40 11.73 -22.73
CA GLY A 125 -8.40 12.67 -22.22
C GLY A 125 -8.08 13.76 -23.24
N ARG A 126 -7.44 14.84 -22.79
CA ARG A 126 -6.93 15.90 -23.66
C ARG A 126 -5.44 16.12 -23.45
N GLY A 127 -4.79 16.62 -24.50
CA GLY A 127 -3.37 16.95 -24.48
C GLY A 127 -2.43 15.75 -24.51
N VAL A 128 -1.14 16.05 -24.34
CA VAL A 128 -0.04 15.09 -24.29
C VAL A 128 0.67 15.29 -22.96
N ASN A 129 0.81 14.20 -22.19
CA ASN A 129 1.52 14.17 -20.93
C ASN A 129 2.77 13.29 -21.07
N LEU A 130 3.84 13.64 -20.35
CA LEU A 130 5.06 12.85 -20.32
C LEU A 130 5.33 12.41 -18.87
N SER A 131 5.88 11.21 -18.72
CA SER A 131 6.31 10.71 -17.42
C SER A 131 7.32 11.66 -16.77
N ARG A 132 7.11 11.95 -15.48
CA ARG A 132 8.01 12.80 -14.68
C ARG A 132 9.39 12.18 -14.44
N ARG A 133 9.56 10.88 -14.75
CA ARG A 133 10.81 10.14 -14.58
C ARG A 133 11.79 10.36 -15.73
N ILE A 134 11.33 10.84 -16.89
CA ILE A 134 12.20 11.20 -18.02
C ILE A 134 12.89 12.52 -17.66
N ARG A 135 14.18 12.45 -17.32
CA ARG A 135 14.96 13.61 -16.86
C ARG A 135 15.64 14.35 -18.01
N SER A 136 15.96 13.65 -19.10
CA SER A 136 16.61 14.24 -20.27
C SER A 136 15.66 15.23 -20.96
N GLU A 137 16.02 16.51 -20.98
CA GLU A 137 15.21 17.55 -21.62
C GLU A 137 15.14 17.37 -23.14
N ASN A 138 16.24 16.94 -23.77
CA ASN A 138 16.29 16.68 -25.21
C ASN A 138 15.30 15.59 -25.61
N GLU A 139 15.31 14.47 -24.88
CA GLU A 139 14.41 13.36 -25.17
C GLU A 139 12.97 13.74 -24.83
N ARG A 140 12.74 14.47 -23.74
CA ARG A 140 11.42 14.99 -23.39
C ARG A 140 10.84 15.88 -24.49
N ASN A 141 11.66 16.73 -25.11
CA ASN A 141 11.24 17.58 -26.22
C ASN A 141 10.94 16.77 -27.49
N ARG A 142 11.81 15.80 -27.84
CA ARG A 142 11.60 14.87 -28.96
C ARG A 142 10.29 14.09 -28.81
N LEU A 143 10.12 13.39 -27.68
CA LEU A 143 8.93 12.59 -27.40
C LEU A 143 7.67 13.45 -27.35
N ARG A 144 7.76 14.68 -26.84
CA ARG A 144 6.62 15.62 -26.85
C ARG A 144 6.26 16.04 -28.26
N ALA A 145 7.22 16.38 -29.11
CA ALA A 145 6.98 16.75 -30.50
C ALA A 145 6.32 15.59 -31.26
N LEU A 146 6.89 14.38 -31.16
CA LEU A 146 6.33 13.17 -31.76
C LEU A 146 4.90 12.91 -31.26
N ALA A 147 4.71 12.91 -29.94
CA ALA A 147 3.41 12.63 -29.34
C ALA A 147 2.34 13.68 -29.70
N ILE A 148 2.72 14.93 -29.99
CA ILE A 148 1.78 15.95 -30.52
C ILE A 148 1.38 15.63 -31.96
N LEU A 149 2.31 15.19 -32.80
CA LEU A 149 2.08 14.87 -34.21
C LEU A 149 1.20 13.63 -34.39
N ILE A 150 1.46 12.57 -33.62
CA ILE A 150 0.75 11.28 -33.77
C ILE A 150 -0.58 11.22 -33.00
N LYS A 151 -0.88 12.23 -32.16
CA LYS A 151 -2.06 12.20 -31.29
C LYS A 151 -3.36 12.18 -32.10
N PRO A 152 -4.27 11.22 -31.85
CA PRO A 152 -5.60 11.27 -32.45
C PRO A 152 -6.41 12.48 -31.97
N ALA A 153 -7.27 12.98 -32.85
CA ALA A 153 -8.16 14.09 -32.52
C ALA A 153 -9.10 13.71 -31.36
N GLY A 154 -9.26 14.62 -30.39
CA GLY A 154 -10.15 14.41 -29.24
C GLY A 154 -9.62 13.48 -28.14
N MET A 155 -8.51 12.77 -28.36
CA MET A 155 -7.91 11.85 -27.38
C MET A 155 -6.71 12.47 -26.65
N GLY A 156 -6.29 11.82 -25.56
CA GLY A 156 -5.10 12.15 -24.80
C GLY A 156 -4.05 11.04 -24.88
N LEU A 157 -2.77 11.42 -24.78
CA LEU A 157 -1.66 10.47 -24.71
C LEU A 157 -0.78 10.77 -23.49
N LEU A 158 -0.33 9.71 -22.83
CA LEU A 158 0.71 9.77 -21.79
C LEU A 158 1.91 8.93 -22.23
N VAL A 159 3.08 9.55 -22.34
CA VAL A 159 4.33 8.86 -22.68
C VAL A 159 4.97 8.27 -21.43
N ARG A 160 5.19 6.95 -21.41
CA ARG A 160 5.83 6.18 -20.32
C ARG A 160 7.35 6.34 -20.35
N THR A 161 8.02 5.94 -19.27
CA THR A 161 9.50 5.93 -19.18
C THR A 161 10.15 5.04 -20.23
N GLU A 162 9.50 3.92 -20.56
CA GLU A 162 10.05 2.93 -21.48
C GLU A 162 10.15 3.40 -22.93
N ALA A 163 9.55 4.55 -23.25
CA ALA A 163 9.65 5.19 -24.55
C ALA A 163 10.99 5.92 -24.75
N GLU A 164 11.75 6.18 -23.68
CA GLU A 164 13.04 6.87 -23.73
C GLU A 164 14.04 6.10 -24.61
N GLY A 165 14.58 6.77 -25.62
CA GLY A 165 15.56 6.21 -26.55
C GLY A 165 14.97 5.23 -27.58
N LYS A 166 13.64 5.12 -27.67
CA LYS A 166 12.99 4.27 -28.67
C LYS A 166 12.80 4.98 -30.00
N SER A 167 12.65 4.18 -31.06
CA SER A 167 12.39 4.70 -32.40
C SER A 167 10.94 5.18 -32.51
N GLU A 168 10.69 6.09 -33.46
CA GLU A 168 9.38 6.71 -33.62
C GLU A 168 8.37 5.69 -34.15
N GLU A 169 8.82 4.77 -35.01
CA GLU A 169 8.02 3.68 -35.57
C GLU A 169 7.48 2.77 -34.48
N ALA A 170 8.31 2.37 -33.52
CA ALA A 170 7.90 1.51 -32.40
C ALA A 170 6.84 2.19 -31.50
N ILE A 171 6.90 3.51 -31.35
CA ILE A 171 5.92 4.30 -30.60
C ILE A 171 4.60 4.41 -31.37
N ILE A 172 4.66 4.55 -32.70
CA ILE A 172 3.49 4.59 -33.58
C ILE A 172 2.79 3.22 -33.61
N GLU A 173 3.53 2.12 -33.73
CA GLU A 173 2.96 0.76 -33.70
C GLU A 173 2.23 0.46 -32.37
N ASP A 174 2.79 0.92 -31.23
CA ASP A 174 2.13 0.81 -29.91
C ASP A 174 0.83 1.62 -29.90
N LEU A 175 0.83 2.84 -30.47
CA LEU A 175 -0.39 3.66 -30.60
C LEU A 175 -1.46 3.01 -31.48
N GLU A 176 -1.08 2.46 -32.63
CA GLU A 176 -2.01 1.78 -33.55
C GLU A 176 -2.64 0.55 -32.89
N SER A 177 -1.86 -0.19 -32.11
CA SER A 177 -2.36 -1.35 -31.35
C SER A 177 -3.40 -0.93 -30.31
N LEU A 178 -3.13 0.17 -29.59
CA LEU A 178 -4.08 0.74 -28.63
C LEU A 178 -5.35 1.26 -29.30
N GLN A 179 -5.24 1.89 -30.48
CA GLN A 179 -6.41 2.34 -31.25
C GLN A 179 -7.30 1.18 -31.67
N LYS A 180 -6.72 0.10 -32.22
CA LYS A 180 -7.46 -1.11 -32.60
C LYS A 180 -8.18 -1.74 -31.41
N GLN A 181 -7.51 -1.80 -30.25
CA GLN A 181 -8.12 -2.30 -29.02
C GLN A 181 -9.31 -1.43 -28.59
N TRP A 182 -9.17 -0.10 -28.69
CA TRP A 182 -10.25 0.83 -28.34
C TRP A 182 -11.44 0.74 -29.30
N GLU A 183 -11.20 0.61 -30.61
CA GLU A 183 -12.24 0.40 -31.60
C GLU A 183 -13.03 -0.87 -31.33
N ALA A 184 -12.35 -1.97 -30.97
CA ALA A 184 -13.00 -3.22 -30.58
C ALA A 184 -13.91 -3.02 -29.34
N ILE A 185 -13.40 -2.35 -28.30
CA ILE A 185 -14.19 -2.03 -27.10
C ILE A 185 -15.43 -1.20 -27.45
N GLN A 186 -15.32 -0.22 -28.35
CA GLN A 186 -16.46 0.61 -28.78
C GLN A 186 -17.52 -0.19 -29.54
N GLN A 187 -17.09 -1.10 -30.42
CA GLN A 187 -17.98 -1.99 -31.17
C GLN A 187 -18.71 -2.97 -30.23
N GLU A 188 -18.00 -3.56 -29.28
CA GLU A 188 -18.57 -4.46 -28.29
C GLU A 188 -19.50 -3.73 -27.31
N ALA A 189 -19.16 -2.52 -26.89
CA ALA A 189 -20.01 -1.70 -26.02
C ALA A 189 -21.37 -1.38 -26.66
N THR A 190 -21.42 -1.28 -27.99
CA THR A 190 -22.65 -0.97 -28.72
C THR A 190 -23.52 -2.21 -28.96
N SER A 191 -22.89 -3.36 -29.20
CA SER A 191 -23.56 -4.61 -29.53
C SER A 191 -23.97 -5.44 -28.29
N THR A 192 -23.26 -5.29 -27.18
CA THR A 192 -23.43 -6.12 -25.98
C THR A 192 -24.49 -5.56 -25.03
N ARG A 193 -25.22 -6.46 -24.36
CA ARG A 193 -26.16 -6.08 -23.30
C ARG A 193 -25.42 -5.94 -21.96
N ALA A 194 -25.62 -4.81 -21.29
CA ALA A 194 -25.11 -4.57 -19.95
C ALA A 194 -25.86 -5.42 -18.89
N PRO A 195 -25.21 -5.87 -17.81
CA PRO A 195 -23.78 -5.69 -17.50
C PRO A 195 -22.88 -6.73 -18.20
N ALA A 196 -21.71 -6.31 -18.70
CA ALA A 196 -20.75 -7.21 -19.37
C ALA A 196 -19.29 -6.72 -19.24
N LEU A 197 -18.35 -7.66 -19.15
CA LEU A 197 -16.92 -7.41 -19.32
C LEU A 197 -16.62 -7.21 -20.81
N LEU A 198 -16.01 -6.09 -21.18
CA LEU A 198 -15.65 -5.78 -22.57
C LEU A 198 -14.16 -5.98 -22.84
N ASN A 199 -13.31 -5.63 -21.87
CA ASN A 199 -11.87 -5.81 -22.05
C ASN A 199 -11.19 -6.17 -20.75
N ARG A 200 -10.38 -7.22 -20.82
CA ARG A 200 -9.47 -7.67 -19.78
C ARG A 200 -8.12 -7.93 -20.42
N ASP A 201 -7.06 -7.62 -19.69
CA ASP A 201 -5.71 -8.05 -20.08
C ASP A 201 -5.57 -9.56 -19.82
N ASP A 202 -6.17 -10.39 -20.69
CA ASP A 202 -6.21 -11.85 -20.53
C ASP A 202 -4.84 -12.51 -20.70
N ASP A 203 -3.94 -11.90 -21.47
CA ASP A 203 -2.57 -12.37 -21.58
C ASP A 203 -1.73 -11.88 -20.38
N PHE A 204 -1.69 -12.70 -19.33
CA PHE A 204 -0.89 -12.45 -18.14
C PHE A 204 0.59 -12.19 -18.47
N ILE A 205 1.14 -12.87 -19.48
CA ILE A 205 2.54 -12.69 -19.90
C ILE A 205 2.73 -11.27 -20.43
N GLN A 206 1.85 -10.81 -21.32
CA GLN A 206 1.91 -9.46 -21.86
C GLN A 206 1.85 -8.41 -20.76
N ARG A 207 0.95 -8.58 -19.78
CA ARG A 207 0.83 -7.68 -18.63
C ARG A 207 2.11 -7.62 -17.81
N VAL A 208 2.68 -8.77 -17.44
CA VAL A 208 3.93 -8.85 -16.67
C VAL A 208 5.08 -8.19 -17.44
N LEU A 209 5.22 -8.51 -18.73
CA LEU A 209 6.27 -7.92 -19.56
C LEU A 209 6.08 -6.40 -19.71
N ARG A 210 4.85 -5.92 -19.94
CA ARG A 210 4.56 -4.48 -20.12
C ARG A 210 5.00 -3.68 -18.91
N ASP A 211 4.74 -4.19 -17.71
CA ASP A 211 4.89 -3.44 -16.47
C ASP A 211 6.22 -3.71 -15.73
N MET A 212 6.86 -4.87 -15.93
CA MET A 212 8.08 -5.29 -15.22
C MET A 212 9.33 -5.37 -16.09
N TYR A 213 9.19 -5.55 -17.41
CA TYR A 213 10.35 -5.65 -18.28
C TYR A 213 11.08 -4.30 -18.34
N THR A 214 12.38 -4.31 -18.08
CA THR A 214 13.29 -3.17 -18.18
C THR A 214 14.58 -3.61 -18.86
N ALA A 215 15.43 -2.69 -19.29
CA ALA A 215 16.70 -3.02 -19.95
C ALA A 215 17.63 -3.91 -19.09
N ASP A 216 17.51 -3.86 -17.76
CA ASP A 216 18.36 -4.65 -16.84
C ASP A 216 17.91 -6.12 -16.66
N VAL A 217 16.85 -6.55 -17.36
CA VAL A 217 16.34 -7.92 -17.27
C VAL A 217 17.14 -8.81 -18.22
N ASN A 218 17.86 -9.78 -17.67
CA ASN A 218 18.72 -10.67 -18.48
C ASN A 218 18.14 -12.08 -18.60
N ARG A 219 17.16 -12.47 -17.76
CA ARG A 219 16.56 -13.80 -17.80
C ARG A 219 15.06 -13.76 -17.58
N ILE A 220 14.31 -14.46 -18.45
CA ILE A 220 12.87 -14.66 -18.32
C ILE A 220 12.61 -16.16 -18.39
N VAL A 221 11.99 -16.72 -17.35
CA VAL A 221 11.65 -18.15 -17.29
C VAL A 221 10.14 -18.31 -17.20
N VAL A 222 9.59 -19.20 -18.03
CA VAL A 222 8.15 -19.47 -18.08
C VAL A 222 7.89 -20.96 -17.89
N ASP A 223 6.78 -21.30 -17.24
CA ASP A 223 6.34 -22.68 -16.99
C ASP A 223 5.74 -23.40 -18.20
N SER A 224 5.38 -22.67 -19.26
CA SER A 224 4.73 -23.20 -20.45
C SER A 224 5.53 -22.95 -21.74
N HIS A 225 5.56 -23.97 -22.60
CA HIS A 225 6.20 -23.89 -23.93
C HIS A 225 5.48 -22.89 -24.86
N THR A 226 4.15 -22.80 -24.76
CA THR A 226 3.37 -21.78 -25.49
C THR A 226 3.65 -20.39 -24.95
N GLY A 227 3.86 -20.27 -23.63
CA GLY A 227 4.24 -19.04 -22.97
C GLY A 227 5.58 -18.50 -23.47
N VAL A 228 6.61 -19.35 -23.63
CA VAL A 228 7.90 -18.93 -24.20
C VAL A 228 7.77 -18.36 -25.61
N LYS A 229 6.92 -18.96 -26.46
CA LYS A 229 6.67 -18.43 -27.81
C LYS A 229 6.02 -17.05 -27.75
N ARG A 230 5.04 -16.85 -26.87
CA ARG A 230 4.42 -15.54 -26.64
C ARG A 230 5.39 -14.50 -26.10
N VAL A 231 6.23 -14.85 -25.12
CA VAL A 231 7.28 -13.93 -24.63
C VAL A 231 8.16 -13.48 -25.78
N LYS A 232 8.64 -14.42 -26.61
CA LYS A 232 9.44 -14.10 -27.80
C LYS A 232 8.69 -13.19 -28.76
N GLN A 233 7.43 -13.48 -29.05
CA GLN A 233 6.60 -12.68 -29.96
C GLN A 233 6.39 -11.25 -29.46
N HIS A 234 6.04 -11.08 -28.18
CA HIS A 234 5.85 -9.75 -27.56
C HIS A 234 7.15 -8.95 -27.55
N LEU A 235 8.26 -9.57 -27.16
CA LEU A 235 9.56 -8.91 -27.16
C LEU A 235 10.00 -8.52 -28.57
N LEU A 236 9.77 -9.39 -29.57
CA LEU A 236 10.10 -9.13 -30.98
C LEU A 236 9.28 -7.98 -31.57
N SER A 237 8.00 -7.88 -31.18
CA SER A 237 7.14 -6.76 -31.56
C SER A 237 7.67 -5.43 -31.01
N TRP A 238 8.12 -5.39 -29.76
CA TRP A 238 8.58 -4.13 -29.15
C TRP A 238 9.94 -3.64 -29.63
N SER A 239 10.74 -4.51 -30.23
CA SER A 239 12.11 -4.25 -30.67
C SER A 239 12.25 -4.16 -32.20
N GLY A 240 11.16 -3.93 -32.92
CA GLY A 240 11.19 -3.75 -34.38
C GLY A 240 11.67 -5.00 -35.12
N GLY A 241 11.29 -6.19 -34.65
CA GLY A 241 11.61 -7.45 -35.32
C GLY A 241 12.92 -8.11 -34.91
N ARG A 242 13.67 -7.57 -33.93
CA ARG A 242 14.94 -8.14 -33.45
C ARG A 242 14.83 -8.69 -32.04
N THR A 243 15.34 -9.88 -31.74
CA THR A 243 15.34 -10.34 -30.34
C THR A 243 16.20 -9.41 -29.49
N PRO A 244 15.73 -8.95 -28.31
CA PRO A 244 16.55 -8.14 -27.42
C PRO A 244 17.88 -8.82 -27.11
N GLU A 245 18.99 -8.12 -27.36
CA GLU A 245 20.33 -8.64 -27.07
C GLU A 245 20.51 -8.84 -25.56
N GLY A 246 21.01 -10.00 -25.15
CA GLY A 246 21.34 -10.28 -23.74
C GLY A 246 20.21 -10.85 -22.86
N VAL A 247 19.00 -11.06 -23.40
CA VAL A 247 17.89 -11.67 -22.64
C VAL A 247 17.75 -13.17 -22.95
N LEU A 248 18.02 -14.00 -21.94
CA LEU A 248 17.81 -15.45 -22.01
C LEU A 248 16.36 -15.79 -21.67
N ILE A 249 15.63 -16.32 -22.66
CA ILE A 249 14.25 -16.76 -22.49
C ILE A 249 14.23 -18.29 -22.40
N ASP A 250 13.83 -18.79 -21.24
CA ASP A 250 13.92 -20.21 -20.88
C ASP A 250 12.54 -20.81 -20.58
N HIS A 251 12.42 -22.10 -20.87
CA HIS A 251 11.24 -22.90 -20.53
C HIS A 251 11.59 -23.79 -19.34
N HIS A 252 10.84 -23.66 -18.24
CA HIS A 252 11.00 -24.53 -17.10
C HIS A 252 10.56 -25.96 -17.45
N ARG A 253 11.48 -26.92 -17.39
CA ARG A 253 11.24 -28.34 -17.75
C ARG A 253 11.46 -29.31 -16.59
N ASP A 254 11.85 -28.82 -15.43
CA ASP A 254 12.13 -29.69 -14.30
C ASP A 254 10.84 -30.28 -13.72
N ARG A 255 11.00 -31.41 -13.00
CA ARG A 255 9.87 -32.09 -12.35
C ARG A 255 9.25 -31.27 -11.21
N LEU A 256 10.05 -30.44 -10.56
CA LEU A 256 9.57 -29.53 -9.51
C LEU A 256 8.81 -28.38 -10.17
N PRO A 257 7.63 -27.97 -9.66
CA PRO A 257 6.91 -26.80 -10.16
C PRO A 257 7.80 -25.55 -10.15
N ILE A 258 7.60 -24.65 -11.12
CA ILE A 258 8.42 -23.44 -11.27
C ILE A 258 8.51 -22.62 -9.97
N LEU A 259 7.39 -22.52 -9.24
CA LEU A 259 7.30 -21.74 -8.00
C LEU A 259 8.10 -22.37 -6.85
N ASP A 260 8.20 -23.70 -6.80
CA ASP A 260 8.98 -24.41 -5.79
C ASP A 260 10.46 -24.44 -6.17
N TYR A 261 10.77 -24.65 -7.45
CA TYR A 261 12.14 -24.67 -7.97
C TYR A 261 12.86 -23.35 -7.69
N PHE A 262 12.21 -22.21 -7.98
CA PHE A 262 12.75 -20.87 -7.68
C PHE A 262 12.46 -20.40 -6.25
N ARG A 263 11.94 -21.26 -5.37
CA ARG A 263 11.61 -20.97 -3.97
C ARG A 263 10.65 -19.78 -3.77
N VAL A 264 9.83 -19.45 -4.77
CA VAL A 264 8.81 -18.39 -4.68
C VAL A 264 7.79 -18.72 -3.59
N ASN A 265 7.33 -19.98 -3.52
CA ASN A 265 6.40 -20.40 -2.46
C ASN A 265 7.00 -20.28 -1.06
N ALA A 266 8.30 -20.58 -0.91
CA ALA A 266 9.00 -20.41 0.36
C ALA A 266 9.09 -18.93 0.75
N ALA A 267 9.44 -18.07 -0.21
CA ALA A 267 9.51 -16.62 0.00
C ALA A 267 8.14 -16.00 0.33
N ILE A 268 7.04 -16.49 -0.27
CA ILE A 268 5.68 -16.06 0.10
C ILE A 268 5.36 -16.43 1.55
N ARG A 269 5.65 -17.69 1.96
CA ARG A 269 5.46 -18.13 3.35
C ARG A 269 6.30 -17.33 4.34
N GLU A 270 7.51 -16.95 3.95
CA GLU A 270 8.39 -16.11 4.75
C GLU A 270 7.87 -14.67 4.84
N ALA A 271 7.40 -14.09 3.74
CA ALA A 271 6.80 -12.76 3.69
C ALA A 271 5.47 -12.64 4.45
N LEU A 272 4.78 -13.76 4.74
CA LEU A 272 3.61 -13.79 5.61
C LEU A 272 3.97 -13.77 7.11
N LYS A 273 5.23 -14.02 7.48
CA LYS A 273 5.67 -13.95 8.88
C LYS A 273 5.88 -12.49 9.29
N PRO A 274 5.57 -12.13 10.55
CA PRO A 274 5.87 -10.78 11.06
C PRO A 274 7.37 -10.47 11.06
N ARG A 275 8.19 -11.42 11.52
CA ARG A 275 9.64 -11.28 11.63
C ARG A 275 10.35 -11.47 10.28
N VAL A 276 11.32 -10.59 10.00
CA VAL A 276 12.25 -10.66 8.86
C VAL A 276 13.67 -10.47 9.38
N ASP A 277 14.56 -11.42 9.09
CA ASP A 277 15.95 -11.33 9.51
C ASP A 277 16.77 -10.44 8.56
N LEU A 278 17.69 -9.66 9.13
CA LEU A 278 18.62 -8.80 8.40
C LEU A 278 19.96 -9.55 8.15
N PRO A 279 20.65 -9.31 7.02
CA PRO A 279 21.93 -9.94 6.71
C PRO A 279 22.98 -9.88 7.82
N SER A 280 23.05 -8.78 8.59
CA SER A 280 24.01 -8.62 9.69
C SER A 280 23.64 -9.38 10.97
N GLY A 281 22.44 -9.96 11.07
CA GLY A 281 21.96 -10.69 12.26
C GLY A 281 21.01 -9.91 13.18
N GLY A 282 20.64 -8.69 12.78
CA GLY A 282 19.46 -7.99 13.29
C GLY A 282 18.17 -8.55 12.69
N TYR A 283 17.02 -8.01 13.07
CA TYR A 283 15.73 -8.38 12.48
C TYR A 283 14.74 -7.23 12.61
N ILE A 284 13.75 -7.22 11.72
CA ILE A 284 12.60 -6.30 11.80
C ILE A 284 11.31 -7.10 12.05
N ILE A 285 10.36 -6.52 12.77
CA ILE A 285 9.04 -7.09 13.01
C ILE A 285 8.02 -6.19 12.34
N ILE A 286 7.21 -6.74 11.43
CA ILE A 286 6.18 -6.02 10.68
C ILE A 286 4.80 -6.49 11.14
N GLU A 287 4.06 -5.60 11.80
CA GLU A 287 2.73 -5.90 12.34
C GLU A 287 1.67 -4.99 11.71
N PRO A 288 0.78 -5.56 10.87
CA PRO A 288 -0.38 -4.82 10.35
C PRO A 288 -1.46 -4.72 11.43
N THR A 289 -1.95 -3.51 11.68
CA THR A 289 -3.15 -3.24 12.47
C THR A 289 -4.31 -2.86 11.56
N GLU A 290 -5.48 -2.53 12.13
CA GLU A 290 -6.64 -2.08 11.35
C GLU A 290 -6.38 -0.77 10.60
N ALA A 291 -5.71 0.19 11.23
CA ALA A 291 -5.55 1.54 10.70
C ALA A 291 -4.16 1.81 10.10
N LEU A 292 -3.12 1.19 10.65
CA LEU A 292 -1.72 1.46 10.29
C LEU A 292 -0.85 0.19 10.38
N THR A 293 0.34 0.22 9.82
CA THR A 293 1.34 -0.86 9.98
C THR A 293 2.50 -0.37 10.83
N VAL A 294 2.84 -1.12 11.87
CA VAL A 294 3.99 -0.83 12.74
C VAL A 294 5.17 -1.70 12.33
N ILE A 295 6.37 -1.12 12.32
CA ILE A 295 7.61 -1.82 12.05
C ILE A 295 8.60 -1.53 13.17
N ASP A 296 9.06 -2.56 13.86
CA ASP A 296 10.06 -2.50 14.92
C ASP A 296 11.42 -3.03 14.42
N VAL A 297 12.53 -2.40 14.83
CA VAL A 297 13.89 -2.73 14.39
C VAL A 297 14.75 -3.18 15.58
N ASN A 298 15.35 -4.36 15.46
CA ASN A 298 16.19 -4.95 16.50
C ASN A 298 17.59 -5.30 15.96
N SER A 299 18.63 -5.05 16.77
CA SER A 299 20.02 -5.40 16.43
C SER A 299 20.35 -6.88 16.55
N GLY A 300 19.56 -7.64 17.33
CA GLY A 300 19.68 -9.09 17.43
C GLY A 300 21.08 -9.55 17.86
N SER A 301 21.68 -10.48 17.11
CA SER A 301 23.00 -11.03 17.40
C SER A 301 24.17 -10.25 16.76
N PHE A 302 23.90 -9.08 16.16
CA PHE A 302 24.92 -8.32 15.46
C PHE A 302 25.86 -7.58 16.44
N THR A 303 27.13 -7.98 16.47
CA THR A 303 28.16 -7.42 17.38
C THR A 303 29.49 -7.12 16.68
N ARG A 304 29.50 -7.00 15.34
CA ARG A 304 30.76 -6.93 14.56
C ARG A 304 31.39 -5.54 14.44
N SER A 305 30.72 -4.46 14.87
CA SER A 305 31.26 -3.10 14.75
C SER A 305 32.14 -2.72 15.95
N ALA A 306 33.01 -1.73 15.74
CA ALA A 306 33.94 -1.26 16.77
C ALA A 306 33.22 -0.55 17.92
N THR A 307 32.08 0.07 17.65
CA THR A 307 31.26 0.78 18.65
C THR A 307 29.79 0.43 18.57
N SER A 308 29.07 0.58 19.69
CA SER A 308 27.62 0.43 19.75
C SER A 308 26.91 1.41 18.81
N ARG A 309 27.38 2.67 18.76
CA ARG A 309 26.85 3.71 17.86
C ARG A 309 26.90 3.29 16.39
N GLU A 310 28.03 2.79 15.91
CA GLU A 310 28.18 2.32 14.53
C GLU A 310 27.31 1.08 14.25
N THR A 311 27.18 0.19 15.24
CA THR A 311 26.29 -0.98 15.15
C THR A 311 24.84 -0.55 14.92
N VAL A 312 24.37 0.44 15.70
CA VAL A 312 23.00 0.99 15.59
C VAL A 312 22.79 1.66 14.24
N LEU A 313 23.68 2.58 13.84
CA LEU A 313 23.57 3.29 12.56
C LEU A 313 23.55 2.32 11.38
N TRP A 314 24.43 1.31 11.40
CA TRP A 314 24.49 0.27 10.38
C TRP A 314 23.19 -0.54 10.32
N THR A 315 22.73 -1.03 11.47
CA THR A 315 21.49 -1.81 11.60
C THR A 315 20.29 -1.01 11.08
N ASN A 316 20.16 0.26 11.46
CA ASN A 316 19.06 1.11 10.99
C ASN A 316 19.13 1.39 9.49
N CYS A 317 20.32 1.57 8.91
CA CYS A 317 20.47 1.73 7.45
C CYS A 317 20.12 0.45 6.67
N GLU A 318 20.51 -0.71 7.22
CA GLU A 318 20.17 -2.02 6.67
C GLU A 318 18.67 -2.29 6.77
N ALA A 319 18.08 -2.02 7.95
CA ALA A 319 16.64 -2.09 8.18
C ALA A 319 15.87 -1.18 7.22
N ALA A 320 16.30 0.07 7.01
CA ALA A 320 15.66 0.98 6.05
C ALA A 320 15.61 0.41 4.63
N THR A 321 16.68 -0.28 4.21
CA THR A 321 16.76 -0.92 2.88
C THR A 321 15.80 -2.11 2.80
N GLU A 322 15.79 -2.96 3.84
CA GLU A 322 14.94 -4.14 3.89
C GLU A 322 13.45 -3.78 4.06
N ILE A 323 13.13 -2.77 4.86
CA ILE A 323 11.76 -2.23 5.00
C ILE A 323 11.24 -1.77 3.64
N ALA A 324 12.01 -0.99 2.90
CA ALA A 324 11.59 -0.53 1.57
C ALA A 324 11.34 -1.70 0.60
N ARG A 325 12.12 -2.78 0.70
CA ARG A 325 11.89 -4.02 -0.06
C ARG A 325 10.61 -4.72 0.38
N GLN A 326 10.39 -4.91 1.68
CA GLN A 326 9.22 -5.57 2.25
C GLN A 326 7.92 -4.80 1.94
N LEU A 327 7.94 -3.46 1.95
CA LEU A 327 6.80 -2.63 1.56
C LEU A 327 6.35 -2.92 0.11
N ARG A 328 7.31 -3.15 -0.81
CA ARG A 328 7.03 -3.53 -2.19
C ARG A 328 6.56 -4.99 -2.29
N LEU A 329 7.30 -5.92 -1.68
CA LEU A 329 7.02 -7.36 -1.74
C LEU A 329 5.66 -7.71 -1.14
N ARG A 330 5.33 -7.16 0.03
CA ARG A 330 4.07 -7.40 0.74
C ARG A 330 2.93 -6.50 0.26
N ASN A 331 3.23 -5.52 -0.59
CA ASN A 331 2.34 -4.44 -1.03
C ASN A 331 1.60 -3.74 0.15
N ILE A 332 2.32 -3.46 1.24
CA ILE A 332 1.79 -2.76 2.41
C ILE A 332 1.52 -1.30 2.03
N ALA A 333 0.40 -0.73 2.45
CA ALA A 333 0.01 0.64 2.11
C ALA A 333 -0.76 1.29 3.25
N GLY A 334 -0.98 2.60 3.15
CA GLY A 334 -1.59 3.41 4.20
C GLY A 334 -0.54 4.14 5.03
N VAL A 335 -0.87 4.35 6.30
CA VAL A 335 0.04 4.91 7.30
C VAL A 335 0.93 3.78 7.82
N ILE A 336 2.23 4.00 7.79
CA ILE A 336 3.24 3.07 8.28
C ILE A 336 4.12 3.84 9.27
N VAL A 337 4.39 3.23 10.40
CA VAL A 337 5.22 3.79 11.47
C VAL A 337 6.42 2.87 11.67
N VAL A 338 7.62 3.43 11.61
CA VAL A 338 8.87 2.67 11.80
C VAL A 338 9.54 3.15 13.08
N ASP A 339 9.76 2.22 13.99
CA ASP A 339 10.51 2.39 15.23
C ASP A 339 11.95 1.93 14.99
N PHE A 340 12.84 2.90 14.73
CA PHE A 340 14.27 2.62 14.57
C PHE A 340 14.94 2.58 15.94
N ILE A 341 16.03 1.83 16.06
CA ILE A 341 16.82 1.80 17.29
C ILE A 341 17.31 3.22 17.60
N ASP A 342 17.17 3.64 18.87
CA ASP A 342 17.52 4.98 19.34
C ASP A 342 18.94 5.40 18.95
N MET A 343 19.07 6.63 18.45
CA MET A 343 20.34 7.24 18.05
C MET A 343 20.52 8.58 18.75
N ASP A 344 21.59 8.71 19.54
CA ASP A 344 21.90 9.97 20.25
C ASP A 344 22.27 11.12 19.31
N SER A 345 22.88 10.79 18.16
CA SER A 345 23.35 11.80 17.21
C SER A 345 22.28 12.15 16.18
N ARG A 346 21.88 13.41 16.13
CA ARG A 346 21.01 13.95 15.06
C ARG A 346 21.60 13.74 13.66
N ARG A 347 22.93 13.70 13.54
CA ARG A 347 23.61 13.43 12.26
C ARG A 347 23.30 12.02 11.76
N ASP A 348 23.31 11.04 12.66
CA ASP A 348 23.05 9.63 12.34
C ASP A 348 21.58 9.42 11.98
N GLN A 349 20.66 10.07 12.72
CA GLN A 349 19.23 10.09 12.39
C GLN A 349 18.97 10.64 10.97
N LEU A 350 19.59 11.76 10.61
CA LEU A 350 19.47 12.35 9.28
C LEU A 350 20.05 11.42 8.19
N GLN A 351 21.15 10.73 8.48
CA GLN A 351 21.76 9.78 7.55
C GLN A 351 20.85 8.58 7.28
N VAL A 352 20.19 8.03 8.29
CA VAL A 352 19.18 6.97 8.12
C VAL A 352 18.02 7.48 7.27
N LEU A 353 17.50 8.67 7.56
CA LEU A 353 16.40 9.27 6.78
C LEU A 353 16.77 9.56 5.33
N GLU A 354 18.00 10.00 5.06
CA GLU A 354 18.50 10.24 3.70
C GLU A 354 18.62 8.91 2.93
N ASN A 355 19.19 7.89 3.56
CA ASN A 355 19.27 6.55 2.97
C ASN A 355 17.86 5.99 2.71
N PHE A 356 16.96 6.10 3.68
CA PHE A 356 15.59 5.60 3.54
C PHE A 356 14.85 6.31 2.41
N ASN A 357 14.94 7.64 2.32
CA ASN A 357 14.39 8.42 1.19
C ASN A 357 14.98 8.01 -0.16
N LYS A 358 16.28 7.66 -0.21
CA LYS A 358 16.93 7.20 -1.45
C LYS A 358 16.33 5.88 -1.92
N VAL A 359 16.20 4.89 -1.04
CA VAL A 359 15.66 3.56 -1.38
C VAL A 359 14.16 3.62 -1.69
N LEU A 360 13.39 4.45 -0.98
CA LEU A 360 11.95 4.63 -1.20
C LEU A 360 11.60 5.24 -2.57
N LYS A 361 12.51 5.98 -3.23
CA LYS A 361 12.29 6.60 -4.55
C LYS A 361 12.04 5.59 -5.67
N GLU A 362 12.55 4.37 -5.53
CA GLU A 362 12.38 3.31 -6.53
C GLU A 362 10.95 2.75 -6.54
N ASP A 363 10.20 2.92 -5.45
CA ASP A 363 8.85 2.40 -5.32
C ASP A 363 7.85 3.18 -6.21
N LYS A 364 7.10 2.41 -7.02
CA LYS A 364 6.04 2.91 -7.90
C LYS A 364 4.90 3.57 -7.12
N ALA A 365 4.65 3.14 -5.88
CA ALA A 365 3.60 3.67 -5.01
C ALA A 365 3.91 5.07 -4.44
N ARG A 366 5.14 5.59 -4.64
CA ARG A 366 5.61 6.90 -4.16
C ARG A 366 5.37 7.10 -2.65
N PRO A 367 5.96 6.25 -1.80
CA PRO A 367 5.94 6.47 -0.36
C PRO A 367 6.56 7.83 -0.02
N GLN A 368 5.99 8.51 0.96
CA GLN A 368 6.44 9.81 1.45
C GLN A 368 6.65 9.72 2.95
N ILE A 369 7.85 10.09 3.41
CA ILE A 369 8.12 10.28 4.84
C ILE A 369 7.44 11.58 5.24
N ALA A 370 6.52 11.50 6.20
CA ALA A 370 5.77 12.64 6.71
C ALA A 370 6.64 13.43 7.71
N GLN A 371 7.10 12.76 8.76
CA GLN A 371 7.89 13.37 9.82
C GLN A 371 8.67 12.33 10.64
N LEU A 372 9.65 12.82 11.40
CA LEU A 372 10.24 12.12 12.55
C LEU A 372 9.56 12.67 13.81
N SER A 373 8.91 11.80 14.56
CA SER A 373 8.24 12.13 15.82
C SER A 373 9.26 12.51 16.90
N GLU A 374 8.80 13.26 17.91
CA GLU A 374 9.57 13.52 19.14
C GLU A 374 9.93 12.23 19.88
N LEU A 375 9.16 11.16 19.67
CA LEU A 375 9.40 9.83 20.22
C LEU A 375 10.40 9.00 19.41
N GLY A 376 11.04 9.55 18.37
CA GLY A 376 11.97 8.82 17.51
C GLY A 376 11.33 7.99 16.39
N LEU A 377 10.00 7.96 16.32
CA LEU A 377 9.25 7.20 15.31
C LEU A 377 9.26 7.90 13.95
N VAL A 378 9.50 7.15 12.87
CA VAL A 378 9.41 7.64 11.50
C VAL A 378 8.05 7.32 10.92
N GLU A 379 7.29 8.36 10.59
CA GLU A 379 5.97 8.24 9.98
C GLU A 379 6.07 8.32 8.47
N LEU A 380 5.46 7.38 7.76
CA LEU A 380 5.41 7.38 6.31
C LEU A 380 4.02 7.02 5.77
N THR A 381 3.71 7.58 4.61
CA THR A 381 2.46 7.30 3.89
C THR A 381 2.77 6.65 2.55
N ARG A 382 2.11 5.53 2.24
CA ARG A 382 2.28 4.81 0.96
C ARG A 382 0.94 4.58 0.29
N LYS A 383 0.83 4.94 -1.00
CA LYS A 383 -0.43 4.78 -1.74
C LYS A 383 -0.73 3.31 -2.02
N ARG A 384 -1.96 2.89 -1.77
CA ARG A 384 -2.42 1.53 -2.10
C ARG A 384 -2.55 1.32 -3.61
N GLN A 385 -1.81 0.36 -4.14
CA GLN A 385 -1.82 -0.02 -5.57
C GLN A 385 -2.69 -1.25 -5.87
N GLY A 386 -3.03 -2.05 -4.85
CA GLY A 386 -3.81 -3.28 -5.01
C GLY A 386 -4.06 -3.97 -3.68
N GLN A 387 -4.34 -5.27 -3.74
CA GLN A 387 -4.42 -6.13 -2.56
C GLN A 387 -3.04 -6.36 -1.94
N ASN A 388 -2.99 -6.47 -0.62
CA ASN A 388 -1.75 -6.79 0.09
C ASN A 388 -1.49 -8.31 0.07
N ILE A 389 -0.29 -8.75 0.46
CA ILE A 389 0.06 -10.18 0.45
C ILE A 389 -0.82 -11.02 1.38
N TYR A 390 -1.28 -10.44 2.50
CA TYR A 390 -2.15 -11.11 3.46
C TYR A 390 -3.56 -11.34 2.92
N GLU A 391 -4.07 -10.41 2.11
CA GLU A 391 -5.36 -10.52 1.42
C GLU A 391 -5.28 -11.52 0.25
N LEU A 392 -4.13 -11.59 -0.43
CA LEU A 392 -3.92 -12.48 -1.57
C LEU A 392 -3.71 -13.94 -1.16
N PHE A 393 -2.93 -14.19 -0.10
CA PHE A 393 -2.49 -15.54 0.27
C PHE A 393 -2.86 -15.93 1.72
N GLY A 394 -3.44 -15.03 2.49
CA GLY A 394 -3.86 -15.27 3.87
C GLY A 394 -5.38 -15.43 4.02
N GLN A 395 -5.77 -16.07 5.11
CA GLN A 395 -7.16 -16.14 5.57
C GLN A 395 -7.17 -15.92 7.08
N SER A 396 -8.20 -15.26 7.59
CA SER A 396 -8.36 -15.06 9.03
C SER A 396 -8.50 -16.42 9.73
N CYS A 397 -7.74 -16.61 10.81
CA CYS A 397 -7.80 -17.84 11.59
C CYS A 397 -9.22 -18.04 12.16
N PRO A 398 -9.89 -19.17 11.92
CA PRO A 398 -11.25 -19.40 12.39
C PRO A 398 -11.33 -19.54 13.92
N THR A 399 -10.23 -19.88 14.58
CA THR A 399 -10.19 -20.11 16.04
C THR A 399 -10.06 -18.81 16.82
N CYS A 400 -9.14 -17.92 16.42
CA CYS A 400 -8.87 -16.67 17.15
C CYS A 400 -9.39 -15.42 16.43
N GLY A 401 -10.04 -15.57 15.26
CA GLY A 401 -10.51 -14.44 14.46
C GLY A 401 -9.40 -13.53 13.93
N GLY A 402 -8.14 -14.01 13.94
CA GLY A 402 -6.96 -13.21 13.59
C GLY A 402 -6.24 -12.56 14.77
N LEU A 403 -6.70 -12.76 16.02
CA LEU A 403 -6.05 -12.21 17.22
C LEU A 403 -4.68 -12.83 17.54
N GLY A 404 -4.38 -14.02 17.01
CA GLY A 404 -3.11 -14.70 17.30
C GLY A 404 -2.94 -15.23 18.72
N HIS A 405 -3.92 -15.05 19.61
CA HIS A 405 -3.88 -15.51 20.99
C HIS A 405 -4.87 -16.63 21.26
N VAL A 406 -4.45 -17.59 22.10
CA VAL A 406 -5.34 -18.59 22.69
C VAL A 406 -5.59 -18.17 24.13
N VAL A 407 -6.86 -17.91 24.46
CA VAL A 407 -7.26 -17.55 25.82
C VAL A 407 -7.03 -18.73 26.76
N ARG A 408 -6.40 -18.49 27.90
CA ARG A 408 -6.35 -19.45 29.03
C ARG A 408 -7.05 -18.81 30.22
N LEU A 409 -8.23 -19.33 30.56
CA LEU A 409 -8.97 -18.84 31.73
C LEU A 409 -8.52 -19.61 32.99
N PRO A 410 -8.41 -18.94 34.15
CA PRO A 410 -8.15 -19.62 35.41
C PRO A 410 -9.22 -20.69 35.69
N GLY A 411 -8.80 -21.92 35.99
CA GLY A 411 -9.70 -23.04 36.34
C GLY A 411 -10.08 -23.97 35.19
N GLU A 412 -9.72 -23.65 33.94
CA GLU A 412 -9.83 -24.61 32.83
C GLU A 412 -8.68 -25.61 32.90
N PRO A 413 -8.93 -26.94 32.77
CA PRO A 413 -7.85 -27.91 32.71
C PRO A 413 -6.99 -27.60 31.48
N GLU A 414 -5.67 -27.54 31.67
CA GLU A 414 -4.74 -27.38 30.56
C GLU A 414 -5.02 -28.48 29.53
N SER A 415 -5.63 -28.12 28.41
CA SER A 415 -5.66 -29.03 27.27
C SER A 415 -4.21 -29.29 26.89
N PRO A 416 -3.73 -30.55 26.89
CA PRO A 416 -2.35 -30.81 26.55
C PRO A 416 -2.13 -30.24 25.16
N ALA A 417 -1.11 -29.38 25.04
CA ALA A 417 -0.69 -28.84 23.76
C ALA A 417 -0.66 -30.00 22.77
N LYS A 418 -1.47 -29.93 21.71
CA LYS A 418 -1.32 -30.88 20.61
C LYS A 418 0.08 -30.67 20.08
N GLU A 419 1.01 -31.54 20.47
CA GLU A 419 2.27 -31.69 19.78
C GLU A 419 1.90 -31.84 18.31
N ILE A 420 2.32 -30.87 17.50
CA ILE A 420 2.25 -30.97 16.06
C ILE A 420 3.26 -32.08 15.73
N SER A 421 2.80 -33.32 15.73
CA SER A 421 3.55 -34.42 15.17
C SER A 421 3.75 -34.10 13.70
N GLU A 422 4.99 -33.76 13.32
CA GLU A 422 5.39 -33.81 11.91
C GLU A 422 4.90 -35.15 11.33
N PRO A 423 4.32 -35.17 10.12
CA PRO A 423 3.91 -36.43 9.53
C PRO A 423 5.19 -37.21 9.16
N ALA A 424 5.65 -38.03 10.10
CA ALA A 424 6.64 -39.05 9.84
C ALA A 424 6.05 -39.99 8.80
N ALA A 425 6.58 -39.90 7.59
CA ALA A 425 6.31 -40.82 6.50
C ALA A 425 6.58 -42.25 6.98
N SER A 426 5.50 -42.94 7.35
CA SER A 426 5.53 -44.34 7.73
C SER A 426 5.03 -45.13 6.54
N LEU A 427 5.96 -45.53 5.68
CA LEU A 427 5.71 -46.63 4.74
C LEU A 427 5.47 -47.89 5.57
N THR A 428 4.24 -48.39 5.60
CA THR A 428 3.97 -49.82 5.79
C THR A 428 2.76 -50.24 4.98
N LEU A 429 2.99 -51.27 4.18
CA LEU A 429 2.05 -51.95 3.30
C LEU A 429 1.06 -52.82 4.08
N LYS A 430 -0.10 -53.04 3.42
CA LYS A 430 -1.20 -53.98 3.67
C LYS A 430 -2.23 -53.55 4.72
N GLU A 431 -3.54 -53.64 4.51
CA GLU A 431 -4.30 -54.46 3.56
C GLU A 431 -5.67 -53.81 3.32
N SER A 432 -6.17 -53.93 2.10
CA SER A 432 -7.40 -53.34 1.58
C SER A 432 -8.65 -53.86 2.31
N ARG A 433 -9.45 -52.94 2.87
CA ARG A 433 -10.88 -53.17 3.15
C ARG A 433 -11.71 -52.44 2.10
N VAL A 434 -12.53 -53.23 1.43
CA VAL A 434 -13.38 -52.93 0.28
C VAL A 434 -14.42 -51.84 0.63
N PRO A 435 -14.72 -50.90 -0.28
CA PRO A 435 -15.87 -50.01 -0.14
C PRO A 435 -17.17 -50.68 -0.60
N ASP A 436 -18.22 -50.58 0.22
CA ASP A 436 -19.60 -50.93 -0.13
C ASP A 436 -20.10 -50.03 -1.29
N VAL A 437 -20.54 -50.64 -2.39
CA VAL A 437 -21.31 -50.02 -3.48
C VAL A 437 -22.40 -51.03 -3.89
N PRO A 438 -23.63 -50.59 -4.22
CA PRO A 438 -24.83 -51.40 -4.05
C PRO A 438 -25.06 -52.43 -5.18
N GLU A 439 -25.97 -53.37 -4.89
CA GLU A 439 -26.38 -54.52 -5.70
C GLU A 439 -26.48 -54.28 -7.21
N PRO A 440 -26.09 -55.30 -8.01
CA PRO A 440 -27.10 -55.89 -8.90
C PRO A 440 -27.05 -57.42 -9.06
N VAL A 441 -28.26 -57.96 -9.17
CA VAL A 441 -28.81 -59.17 -9.81
C VAL A 441 -27.86 -60.23 -10.43
N ASP A 442 -28.14 -61.48 -10.05
CA ASP A 442 -27.63 -62.79 -10.48
C ASP A 442 -27.39 -62.99 -11.99
N PHE A 443 -26.32 -63.74 -12.35
CA PHE A 443 -26.37 -64.91 -13.25
C PHE A 443 -25.09 -65.77 -13.14
N ALA A 444 -25.25 -67.08 -13.42
CA ALA A 444 -24.41 -68.23 -13.06
C ALA A 444 -23.17 -68.50 -13.99
N PRO A 445 -22.34 -69.53 -13.73
CA PRO A 445 -20.89 -69.52 -13.99
C PRO A 445 -20.41 -70.28 -15.24
N PHE A 446 -19.18 -69.98 -15.68
CA PHE A 446 -18.35 -70.89 -16.48
C PHE A 446 -16.91 -70.95 -15.93
N SER A 447 -16.36 -72.16 -15.97
CA SER A 447 -15.15 -72.64 -15.29
C SER A 447 -13.93 -72.77 -16.21
N TYR A 448 -12.82 -73.23 -15.62
CA TYR A 448 -11.55 -73.73 -16.19
C TYR A 448 -10.53 -72.65 -16.59
N THR A 449 -9.22 -72.74 -16.37
CA THR A 449 -8.27 -73.57 -15.56
C THR A 449 -6.88 -72.97 -15.86
N ASP A 450 -5.94 -73.13 -14.91
CA ASP A 450 -4.51 -73.49 -15.09
C ASP A 450 -3.73 -72.86 -13.94
N GLU A 451 -3.39 -73.63 -12.90
CA GLU A 451 -2.28 -74.60 -12.83
C GLU A 451 -0.89 -73.96 -12.74
N LEU A 452 -0.32 -74.09 -11.52
CA LEU A 452 1.04 -74.53 -11.19
C LEU A 452 2.20 -73.55 -11.52
N GLU A 453 3.33 -73.49 -10.80
CA GLU A 453 3.86 -74.02 -9.54
C GLU A 453 5.20 -73.26 -9.31
N LEU A 454 5.45 -72.73 -8.11
CA LEU A 454 6.45 -73.21 -7.14
C LEU A 454 7.94 -72.80 -7.32
N VAL A 455 8.52 -72.50 -6.14
CA VAL A 455 9.92 -72.53 -5.70
C VAL A 455 10.95 -71.58 -6.35
N ASN A 456 11.49 -70.65 -5.55
CA ASN A 456 12.80 -70.85 -4.90
C ASN A 456 13.22 -69.61 -4.09
N HIS A 457 13.18 -69.76 -2.77
CA HIS A 457 14.05 -69.03 -1.84
C HIS A 457 15.29 -69.90 -1.62
N PRO A 458 16.47 -69.34 -1.31
CA PRO A 458 16.98 -69.55 0.05
C PRO A 458 17.88 -68.44 0.63
N SER A 459 17.82 -68.32 1.97
CA SER A 459 18.95 -68.07 2.90
C SER A 459 19.59 -66.67 2.93
N TYR A 460 20.10 -66.11 4.03
CA TYR A 460 20.55 -66.67 5.31
C TYR A 460 20.91 -65.53 6.30
N GLN A 461 20.83 -65.81 7.61
CA GLN A 461 21.65 -65.28 8.73
C GLN A 461 21.56 -63.77 9.10
N GLU A 462 21.60 -63.32 10.36
CA GLU A 462 21.81 -63.96 11.68
C GLU A 462 21.50 -62.94 12.81
N GLN A 463 21.18 -63.45 14.01
CA GLN A 463 21.42 -62.89 15.37
C GLN A 463 20.87 -61.48 15.70
N GLY A 464 20.14 -61.25 16.78
CA GLY A 464 19.81 -62.05 17.96
C GLY A 464 19.66 -61.12 19.18
N ILE A 465 18.65 -61.41 20.02
CA ILE A 465 18.70 -61.37 21.50
C ILE A 465 18.79 -59.96 22.15
N ALA A 466 18.02 -59.57 23.17
CA ALA A 466 16.95 -60.17 23.95
C ALA A 466 16.41 -59.13 24.96
N ASN A 467 15.26 -59.47 25.55
CA ASN A 467 14.75 -59.08 26.87
C ASN A 467 14.30 -57.63 27.07
N GLY A 468 13.12 -57.34 27.62
CA GLY A 468 12.10 -58.22 28.18
C GLY A 468 11.15 -57.42 29.09
N SER A 469 10.07 -58.11 29.47
CA SER A 469 9.21 -57.82 30.64
C SER A 469 8.23 -56.64 30.52
N ASN A 470 6.95 -56.90 30.20
CA ASN A 470 5.87 -57.30 31.13
C ASN A 470 5.34 -56.13 31.99
N ARG A 471 4.09 -55.70 31.77
CA ARG A 471 2.87 -56.04 32.58
C ARG A 471 2.47 -54.79 33.39
N ARG A 472 1.22 -54.47 33.72
CA ARG A 472 -0.13 -55.04 33.52
C ARG A 472 -1.13 -53.99 34.02
N ARG A 473 -2.22 -53.79 33.27
CA ARG A 473 -3.65 -53.82 33.66
C ARG A 473 -4.09 -53.34 35.07
N ARG A 474 -5.13 -52.51 35.09
CA ARG A 474 -6.53 -52.77 35.56
C ARG A 474 -7.39 -51.52 35.26
N ARG A 475 -8.51 -51.57 34.49
CA ARG A 475 -9.90 -52.01 34.79
C ARG A 475 -10.46 -51.33 36.05
N ARG A 476 -11.68 -50.79 36.17
CA ARG A 476 -12.99 -50.77 35.45
C ARG A 476 -13.82 -49.69 36.21
N ARG A 477 -14.58 -48.78 35.58
CA ARG A 477 -16.02 -48.84 35.19
C ARG A 477 -17.00 -48.48 36.33
N ILE A 478 -18.18 -47.92 35.95
CA ILE A 478 -19.47 -47.73 36.69
C ILE A 478 -19.61 -46.30 37.27
N ASP A 479 -20.67 -45.50 37.10
CA ASP A 479 -21.97 -45.60 36.40
C ASP A 479 -22.52 -44.18 36.15
N GLU A 480 -23.36 -44.05 35.13
CA GLU A 480 -24.35 -42.97 34.89
C GLU A 480 -25.56 -43.14 35.85
N PRO A 481 -26.41 -42.13 36.14
CA PRO A 481 -27.50 -41.80 35.19
C PRO A 481 -28.06 -40.36 35.17
N VAL A 482 -28.50 -39.96 33.97
CA VAL A 482 -29.83 -39.43 33.55
C VAL A 482 -30.56 -38.35 34.39
N VAL A 483 -31.00 -37.27 33.71
CA VAL A 483 -32.37 -36.68 33.57
C VAL A 483 -32.19 -35.22 33.05
N LYS A 484 -32.42 -34.94 31.75
CA LYS A 484 -33.66 -34.40 31.13
C LYS A 484 -34.26 -33.15 31.82
N ASP A 485 -34.17 -31.99 31.16
CA ASP A 485 -35.37 -31.35 30.61
C ASP A 485 -35.02 -30.25 29.58
N GLU A 486 -35.77 -30.29 28.48
CA GLU A 486 -35.88 -29.25 27.46
C GLU A 486 -36.70 -28.08 28.00
N LEU A 487 -36.47 -26.87 27.48
CA LEU A 487 -37.49 -26.12 26.73
C LEU A 487 -36.89 -24.85 26.11
N ALA A 488 -37.18 -24.70 24.83
CA ALA A 488 -36.91 -23.54 24.00
C ALA A 488 -37.82 -22.36 24.38
N LEU A 489 -37.40 -21.13 24.03
CA LEU A 489 -38.23 -20.15 23.33
C LEU A 489 -37.41 -18.97 22.77
N LYS A 490 -37.87 -18.51 21.60
CA LYS A 490 -37.37 -17.44 20.73
C LYS A 490 -37.89 -16.07 21.16
N SER A 491 -37.18 -14.99 20.79
CA SER A 491 -37.72 -13.65 20.49
C SER A 491 -36.65 -12.86 19.69
N SER A 492 -36.78 -12.56 18.39
CA SER A 492 -37.63 -11.58 17.68
C SER A 492 -37.44 -10.09 18.05
N SER A 493 -36.47 -9.45 17.38
CA SER A 493 -36.55 -8.23 16.53
C SER A 493 -37.30 -6.94 16.92
N ARG A 494 -36.57 -5.81 16.68
CA ARG A 494 -36.92 -4.42 16.22
C ARG A 494 -36.82 -3.29 17.27
N PRO A 495 -36.67 -2.00 16.86
CA PRO A 495 -35.80 -1.40 15.82
C PRO A 495 -35.09 -0.10 16.32
N THR A 496 -34.16 0.50 15.57
CA THR A 496 -33.58 1.81 15.92
C THR A 496 -33.53 2.79 14.75
N LEU A 497 -33.90 4.03 15.06
CA LEU A 497 -34.15 5.19 14.20
C LEU A 497 -32.90 6.02 13.89
N VAL A 498 -33.01 6.80 12.81
CA VAL A 498 -32.01 7.65 12.11
C VAL A 498 -32.05 9.11 12.57
N SER A 499 -30.91 9.83 12.53
CA SER A 499 -30.73 11.24 12.06
C SER A 499 -29.25 11.66 12.24
N GLN A 500 -28.41 11.89 11.23
CA GLN A 500 -28.22 13.08 10.37
C GLN A 500 -28.07 14.45 11.07
N ARG A 501 -26.93 15.15 10.88
CA ARG A 501 -26.82 16.35 10.02
C ARG A 501 -25.38 16.89 9.84
N SER A 502 -25.21 17.52 8.68
CA SER A 502 -24.06 18.15 8.00
C SER A 502 -23.96 19.67 8.26
N SER A 503 -22.87 20.30 7.77
CA SER A 503 -22.93 21.65 7.17
C SER A 503 -21.68 21.98 6.32
N ASP A 504 -21.94 22.46 5.11
CA ASP A 504 -21.06 23.05 4.10
C ASP A 504 -20.54 24.45 4.49
N LEU A 505 -19.55 24.97 3.73
CA LEU A 505 -19.71 26.19 2.90
C LEU A 505 -18.47 26.47 2.02
N SER A 506 -18.72 27.21 0.93
CA SER A 506 -18.03 27.21 -0.38
C SER A 506 -17.79 28.63 -0.93
N LEU A 507 -17.02 28.73 -2.04
CA LEU A 507 -16.95 29.80 -3.09
C LEU A 507 -15.93 30.95 -2.83
N GLU A 508 -15.21 31.57 -3.81
CA GLU A 508 -15.20 31.55 -5.30
C GLU A 508 -13.93 32.28 -5.87
N ASP A 509 -13.48 31.83 -7.06
CA ASP A 509 -12.99 32.49 -8.31
C ASP A 509 -11.97 33.66 -8.45
N GLU A 510 -11.29 33.60 -9.62
CA GLU A 510 -10.17 34.38 -10.21
C GLU A 510 -10.55 35.73 -10.85
N ILE A 511 -9.64 36.74 -10.84
CA ILE A 511 -9.47 37.78 -11.90
C ILE A 511 -7.98 38.20 -12.04
N SER A 512 -7.57 38.46 -13.29
CA SER A 512 -6.27 38.91 -13.83
C SER A 512 -5.94 40.41 -13.77
N GLU A 513 -4.63 40.72 -13.74
CA GLU A 513 -3.87 41.90 -14.23
C GLU A 513 -4.30 43.37 -13.94
N THR A 514 -3.46 44.10 -13.19
CA THR A 514 -2.68 45.33 -13.55
C THR A 514 -2.35 46.19 -12.31
N GLY A 515 -1.16 46.80 -12.26
CA GLY A 515 -0.91 48.03 -11.48
C GLY A 515 -0.02 47.94 -10.22
N GLU A 516 1.21 48.37 -10.41
CA GLU A 516 2.23 48.93 -9.49
C GLU A 516 1.83 49.55 -8.12
N LEU A 517 2.74 49.32 -7.14
CA LEU A 517 3.21 50.18 -6.01
C LEU A 517 2.73 49.97 -4.54
N GLU A 518 3.73 49.61 -3.71
CA GLU A 518 4.08 50.01 -2.33
C GLU A 518 3.18 49.68 -1.09
N GLY A 519 3.76 48.90 -0.15
CA GLY A 519 3.88 49.32 1.27
C GLY A 519 3.14 48.55 2.38
N LYS A 520 3.92 47.81 3.20
CA LYS A 520 3.74 47.38 4.63
C LYS A 520 2.98 46.08 4.95
N PRO A 521 3.47 45.26 5.92
CA PRO A 521 2.83 44.00 6.32
C PRO A 521 1.80 44.21 7.44
N LEU A 522 0.63 43.59 7.31
CA LEU A 522 -0.39 43.50 8.36
C LEU A 522 -0.69 42.03 8.65
N VAL A 523 -0.31 41.60 9.86
CA VAL A 523 -0.73 40.35 10.49
C VAL A 523 -2.21 40.48 10.87
N LYS A 524 -3.11 39.70 10.26
CA LYS A 524 -4.51 39.58 10.71
C LYS A 524 -4.61 38.49 11.76
N SER A 525 -4.77 38.91 13.02
CA SER A 525 -5.21 38.07 14.14
C SER A 525 -6.65 37.61 13.91
N LYS A 526 -6.90 36.31 14.11
CA LYS A 526 -8.22 35.68 14.12
C LYS A 526 -8.95 36.15 15.38
N GLU A 527 -10.04 36.89 15.26
CA GLU A 527 -10.90 37.26 16.40
C GLU A 527 -11.49 35.97 17.01
N THR A 528 -11.08 35.65 18.24
CA THR A 528 -11.71 34.62 19.07
C THR A 528 -12.97 35.19 19.71
N GLU A 529 -14.14 34.68 19.32
CA GLU A 529 -15.40 34.97 20.01
C GLU A 529 -15.32 34.54 21.48
N ALA A 530 -15.72 35.42 22.40
CA ALA A 530 -15.64 35.19 23.84
C ALA A 530 -16.65 34.10 24.28
N LEU A 531 -16.16 33.10 25.03
CA LEU A 531 -16.97 32.00 25.56
C LEU A 531 -17.95 32.52 26.63
N GLU A 532 -19.23 32.18 26.49
CA GLU A 532 -20.30 32.56 27.41
C GLU A 532 -20.25 31.67 28.68
N LYS A 533 -19.98 32.26 29.85
CA LYS A 533 -20.04 31.53 31.14
C LYS A 533 -21.46 31.55 31.68
N ILE A 534 -22.00 30.39 31.99
CA ILE A 534 -23.38 30.21 32.46
C ILE A 534 -23.35 29.51 33.81
N VAL A 535 -23.84 30.18 34.86
CA VAL A 535 -23.98 29.60 36.19
C VAL A 535 -25.39 29.03 36.35
N VAL A 536 -25.50 27.80 36.84
CA VAL A 536 -26.77 27.10 37.10
C VAL A 536 -26.80 26.68 38.56
N GLU A 537 -27.76 27.20 39.31
CA GLU A 537 -27.92 26.82 40.72
C GLU A 537 -28.66 25.49 40.84
N MET A 538 -28.08 24.52 41.55
CA MET A 538 -28.67 23.20 41.78
C MET A 538 -28.36 22.67 43.17
N THR A 539 -29.36 22.12 43.85
CA THR A 539 -29.13 21.37 45.09
C THR A 539 -28.39 20.05 44.79
N PRO A 540 -27.71 19.43 45.77
CA PRO A 540 -27.02 18.15 45.57
C PRO A 540 -27.95 17.04 45.05
N GLU A 541 -29.18 16.99 45.57
CA GLU A 541 -30.19 16.02 45.12
C GLU A 541 -30.58 16.22 43.65
N GLU A 542 -30.69 17.48 43.19
CA GLU A 542 -30.98 17.76 41.78
C GLU A 542 -29.80 17.41 40.87
N GLN A 543 -28.56 17.61 41.33
CA GLN A 543 -27.37 17.24 40.56
C GLN A 543 -27.32 15.73 40.33
N ASP A 544 -27.61 14.93 41.36
CA ASP A 544 -27.67 13.47 41.27
C ASP A 544 -28.79 13.00 40.33
N VAL A 545 -29.97 13.61 40.41
CA VAL A 545 -31.09 13.28 39.51
C VAL A 545 -30.75 13.62 38.05
N TYR A 546 -30.15 14.77 37.77
CA TYR A 546 -29.76 15.16 36.42
C TYR A 546 -28.64 14.28 35.86
N ALA A 547 -27.68 13.88 36.70
CA ALA A 547 -26.62 12.96 36.34
C ALA A 547 -27.18 11.55 36.02
N LEU A 548 -28.08 11.02 36.86
CA LEU A 548 -28.71 9.72 36.65
C LEU A 548 -29.60 9.69 35.40
N MET A 549 -30.26 10.81 35.08
CA MET A 549 -31.10 10.94 33.90
C MET A 549 -30.32 11.30 32.62
N GLY A 550 -29.03 11.63 32.73
CA GLY A 550 -28.18 12.05 31.61
C GLY A 550 -28.63 13.38 30.97
N ILE A 551 -29.25 14.28 31.74
CA ILE A 551 -29.81 15.55 31.26
C ILE A 551 -28.85 16.69 31.59
N SER A 552 -28.60 17.59 30.62
CA SER A 552 -27.75 18.76 30.84
C SER A 552 -28.38 19.74 31.85
N PRO A 553 -27.60 20.28 32.82
CA PRO A 553 -28.05 21.32 33.75
C PRO A 553 -28.66 22.55 33.08
N LEU A 554 -28.33 22.83 31.81
CA LEU A 554 -28.92 23.92 31.03
C LEU A 554 -30.45 23.84 30.92
N LYS A 555 -31.03 22.64 30.99
CA LYS A 555 -32.49 22.43 30.97
C LYS A 555 -33.20 23.03 32.18
N LYS A 556 -32.47 23.31 33.27
CA LYS A 556 -33.01 23.97 34.47
C LYS A 556 -33.17 25.48 34.26
N LEU A 557 -32.48 26.07 33.28
CA LEU A 557 -32.60 27.50 32.96
C LEU A 557 -33.85 27.76 32.12
N ASN A 558 -34.69 28.71 32.55
CA ASN A 558 -35.86 29.18 31.79
C ASN A 558 -35.48 30.19 30.69
N ARG A 559 -34.29 30.07 30.08
CA ARG A 559 -33.81 30.95 28.99
C ARG A 559 -33.19 30.15 27.85
N ASP A 560 -33.43 30.58 26.62
CA ASP A 560 -32.83 29.99 25.43
C ASP A 560 -31.39 30.54 25.22
N ILE A 561 -30.42 29.64 25.08
CA ILE A 561 -28.99 29.97 24.90
C ILE A 561 -28.64 29.90 23.41
N LYS A 562 -28.01 30.96 22.89
CA LYS A 562 -27.72 31.13 21.45
C LYS A 562 -26.73 30.08 20.90
N HIS A 563 -25.72 29.70 21.68
CA HIS A 563 -24.72 28.71 21.29
C HIS A 563 -24.41 27.72 22.42
N PRO A 564 -25.15 26.61 22.55
CA PRO A 564 -24.95 25.66 23.65
C PRO A 564 -23.61 24.91 23.59
N LYS A 565 -22.91 24.93 22.44
CA LYS A 565 -21.62 24.24 22.23
C LYS A 565 -20.39 25.07 22.63
N SER A 566 -20.55 26.37 22.86
CA SER A 566 -19.47 27.29 23.23
C SER A 566 -19.68 27.94 24.60
N ALA A 567 -20.55 27.36 25.42
CA ALA A 567 -20.84 27.82 26.78
C ALA A 567 -20.07 27.01 27.83
N ILE A 568 -19.46 27.68 28.80
CA ILE A 568 -18.86 27.04 29.98
C ILE A 568 -19.90 27.04 31.09
N ILE A 569 -20.33 25.86 31.55
CA ILE A 569 -21.39 25.71 32.55
C ILE A 569 -20.75 25.50 33.93
N SER A 570 -21.07 26.37 34.87
CA SER A 570 -20.71 26.27 36.29
C SER A 570 -21.95 25.89 37.09
N VAL A 571 -21.93 24.78 37.82
CA VAL A 571 -23.04 24.38 38.70
C VAL A 571 -22.68 24.77 40.13
N VAL A 572 -23.55 25.53 40.77
CA VAL A 572 -23.31 26.17 42.06
C VAL A 572 -24.49 25.88 43.00
N LEU A 573 -24.29 25.95 44.32
CA LEU A 573 -25.39 25.75 45.26
C LEU A 573 -26.34 26.98 45.25
N PRO A 574 -27.63 26.80 45.59
CA PRO A 574 -28.59 27.91 45.62
C PRO A 574 -28.14 29.04 46.57
N GLY A 575 -27.98 30.26 46.05
CA GLY A 575 -27.56 31.44 46.81
C GLY A 575 -26.06 31.76 46.75
N GLU A 576 -25.25 30.92 46.13
CA GLU A 576 -23.81 31.19 45.91
C GLU A 576 -23.55 31.94 44.57
N ALA A 577 -24.54 32.07 43.67
CA ALA A 577 -24.36 32.78 42.40
C ALA A 577 -24.06 34.28 42.58
N GLU A 578 -24.68 34.94 43.57
CA GLU A 578 -24.47 36.37 43.86
C GLU A 578 -23.05 36.69 44.37
N GLN A 579 -22.36 35.71 44.96
CA GLN A 579 -20.99 35.89 45.44
C GLN A 579 -19.97 35.87 44.28
N MET A 580 -20.24 35.11 43.21
CA MET A 580 -19.35 35.04 42.04
C MET A 580 -19.39 36.31 41.17
N GLU A 581 -20.55 36.93 40.98
CA GLU A 581 -20.68 38.15 40.15
C GLU A 581 -19.98 39.38 40.77
N SER A 582 -19.83 39.42 42.10
CA SER A 582 -19.13 40.50 42.81
C SER A 582 -17.59 40.46 42.70
N SER A 583 -17.03 39.38 42.16
CA SER A 583 -15.58 39.14 42.10
C SER A 583 -14.94 39.33 40.72
N SER A 584 -15.72 39.71 39.71
CA SER A 584 -15.28 39.76 38.30
C SER A 584 -15.20 41.16 37.69
N GLU A 585 -14.58 42.12 38.38
CA GLU A 585 -14.10 43.38 37.77
C GLU A 585 -12.62 43.63 38.11
N ILE A 586 -11.70 42.80 37.62
CA ILE A 586 -10.26 43.13 37.60
C ILE A 586 -9.65 42.69 36.26
N SER A 587 -9.08 43.65 35.54
CA SER A 587 -8.39 43.53 34.25
C SER A 587 -7.08 42.73 34.36
N PRO A 588 -6.66 41.93 33.36
CA PRO A 588 -5.47 41.09 33.50
C PRO A 588 -4.18 41.86 33.17
N GLN A 589 -3.27 41.92 34.15
CA GLN A 589 -1.82 42.01 33.90
C GLN A 589 -1.15 40.72 34.37
N PRO A 590 -0.10 40.22 33.68
CA PRO A 590 0.60 39.02 34.10
C PRO A 590 1.72 39.40 35.08
N SER A 591 1.60 38.98 36.34
CA SER A 591 2.72 38.95 37.29
C SER A 591 2.95 37.53 37.80
N VAL A 592 4.18 37.08 37.60
CA VAL A 592 4.77 35.80 38.03
C VAL A 592 5.09 35.89 39.52
N LEU A 593 4.64 34.91 40.33
CA LEU A 593 5.09 34.61 41.70
C LEU A 593 4.95 33.09 41.88
N GLU A 594 6.05 32.33 41.93
CA GLU A 594 6.88 31.99 43.10
C GLU A 594 6.22 30.96 44.05
N MET A 595 6.90 29.82 44.19
CA MET A 595 6.66 28.78 45.21
C MET A 595 7.59 29.00 46.42
N PRO A 596 7.18 28.61 47.64
CA PRO A 596 7.92 28.93 48.85
C PRO A 596 9.06 27.95 49.16
N GLU A 597 9.97 28.46 49.97
CA GLU A 597 11.26 27.94 50.45
C GLU A 597 11.22 26.61 51.21
N VAL A 598 12.29 25.81 51.06
CA VAL A 598 12.75 24.84 52.05
C VAL A 598 14.28 24.96 52.22
N GLU A 599 14.70 24.79 53.46
CA GLU A 599 15.90 25.24 54.15
C GLU A 599 17.28 24.78 53.63
N SER A 600 18.24 25.62 54.02
CA SER A 600 19.68 25.66 53.80
C SER A 600 20.52 24.53 54.42
N LEU A 601 21.63 24.19 53.73
CA LEU A 601 22.91 23.85 54.37
C LEU A 601 24.07 24.59 53.65
N GLN A 602 24.81 25.37 54.45
CA GLN A 602 26.08 26.11 54.21
C GLN A 602 27.24 25.15 53.83
N GLU A 603 28.37 25.47 53.18
CA GLU A 603 29.24 26.66 52.93
C GLU A 603 30.42 26.15 52.01
N PRO A 604 31.49 26.90 51.66
CA PRO A 604 31.65 28.31 51.31
C PRO A 604 32.44 28.60 49.99
N ASP A 605 32.10 29.72 49.38
CA ASP A 605 32.93 30.84 48.87
C ASP A 605 34.42 30.62 48.51
N GLN A 606 34.80 30.95 47.27
CA GLN A 606 35.91 31.91 47.02
C GLN A 606 35.62 32.79 45.79
N ARG A 607 35.64 34.08 46.07
CA ARG A 607 35.58 35.24 45.18
C ARG A 607 36.91 35.42 44.44
N GLU A 608 36.86 36.01 43.24
CA GLU A 608 37.26 37.41 42.98
C GLU A 608 37.17 37.68 41.46
N THR A 609 36.29 38.60 40.99
CA THR A 609 36.58 40.03 40.64
C THR A 609 37.72 40.19 39.61
N SER A 610 37.63 40.89 38.47
CA SER A 610 36.88 42.09 38.10
C SER A 610 37.05 42.43 36.60
N GLN A 611 36.04 43.13 36.05
CA GLN A 611 36.13 44.27 35.09
C GLN A 611 36.55 43.98 33.63
N GLN A 612 35.61 44.06 32.67
CA GLN A 612 35.09 45.26 31.96
C GLN A 612 35.99 45.76 30.82
N LEU A 613 35.50 45.71 29.58
CA LEU A 613 35.22 46.86 28.68
C LEU A 613 35.14 46.41 27.19
N PHE A 614 33.96 46.63 26.60
CA PHE A 614 33.64 47.18 25.26
C PHE A 614 34.30 46.74 23.93
N LEU A 615 33.40 46.76 22.91
CA LEU A 615 33.55 47.09 21.48
C LEU A 615 33.77 45.98 20.43
N SER A 616 32.66 45.69 19.72
CA SER A 616 32.48 45.55 18.27
C SER A 616 33.67 45.23 17.35
N SER A 617 33.51 44.21 16.49
CA SER A 617 33.33 44.35 15.03
C SER A 617 33.68 43.04 14.29
N SER A 618 33.17 42.94 13.06
CA SER A 618 32.96 41.74 12.26
C SER A 618 34.10 41.45 11.24
N VAL A 619 34.08 40.22 10.70
CA VAL A 619 34.40 39.82 9.29
C VAL A 619 35.75 39.11 8.97
N GLU A 620 35.57 37.85 8.53
CA GLU A 620 36.18 37.01 7.46
C GLU A 620 37.64 36.48 7.42
N ILE A 621 37.72 35.12 7.54
CA ILE A 621 38.31 34.03 6.71
C ILE A 621 39.69 34.20 6.01
N PRO A 622 40.59 33.18 6.13
CA PRO A 622 41.68 32.93 5.20
C PRO A 622 41.58 31.59 4.41
N THR A 623 42.37 31.57 3.33
CA THR A 623 42.62 30.57 2.25
C THR A 623 43.67 29.49 2.57
N THR A 624 43.78 28.43 1.73
CA THR A 624 44.97 27.54 1.57
C THR A 624 44.91 26.77 0.23
N GLU A 625 45.89 26.97 -0.69
CA GLU A 625 47.03 26.08 -1.12
C GLU A 625 46.63 24.88 -2.02
N GLU A 626 47.09 24.63 -3.27
CA GLU A 626 48.37 24.60 -4.04
C GLU A 626 48.93 23.16 -4.33
N ILE A 627 48.90 22.82 -5.64
CA ILE A 627 49.65 21.95 -6.61
C ILE A 627 50.74 20.94 -6.14
N PRO A 628 51.12 19.90 -6.94
CA PRO A 628 52.06 20.07 -8.09
C PRO A 628 51.81 19.16 -9.34
N THR A 629 52.47 19.55 -10.45
CA THR A 629 52.51 18.95 -11.80
C THR A 629 53.88 18.35 -12.14
N ASP A 630 53.95 17.45 -13.12
CA ASP A 630 55.19 17.13 -13.85
C ASP A 630 54.97 16.89 -15.35
N SER A 631 56.06 16.99 -16.13
CA SER A 631 56.15 17.43 -17.54
C SER A 631 56.54 16.35 -18.57
N ILE A 632 56.36 16.62 -19.89
CA ILE A 632 57.28 16.39 -21.06
C ILE A 632 56.54 16.59 -22.43
N SER A 633 57.25 17.14 -23.42
CA SER A 633 56.90 17.63 -24.78
C SER A 633 57.21 16.60 -25.93
N PRO A 634 57.31 16.89 -27.27
CA PRO A 634 57.00 18.07 -28.13
C PRO A 634 56.38 17.78 -29.55
N SER A 635 56.19 18.85 -30.36
CA SER A 635 56.41 19.05 -31.83
C SER A 635 55.25 19.18 -32.86
N GLU A 636 55.23 20.39 -33.47
CA GLU A 636 55.09 20.81 -34.90
C GLU A 636 53.73 21.04 -35.65
N SER A 637 53.65 22.28 -36.22
CA SER A 637 52.99 22.89 -37.41
C SER A 637 52.04 22.08 -38.32
N ASP A 638 51.03 22.61 -39.04
CA ASP A 638 50.98 23.83 -39.87
C ASP A 638 49.54 24.12 -40.41
N SER A 639 49.35 25.36 -40.91
CA SER A 639 48.51 25.79 -42.05
C SER A 639 46.99 26.14 -41.95
N SER A 640 46.74 27.40 -42.33
CA SER A 640 45.68 27.94 -43.23
C SER A 640 44.32 28.47 -42.68
N ARG A 641 44.16 29.80 -42.87
CA ARG A 641 42.95 30.66 -42.84
C ARG A 641 42.21 30.61 -44.21
N PRO A 642 41.15 31.41 -44.49
CA PRO A 642 40.06 32.02 -43.69
C PRO A 642 38.65 31.84 -44.34
N LEU A 643 37.57 32.41 -43.77
CA LEU A 643 36.51 33.19 -44.47
C LEU A 643 35.54 33.81 -43.42
N VAL A 644 35.72 35.08 -43.04
CA VAL A 644 34.91 36.28 -43.41
C VAL A 644 33.50 36.40 -42.77
N ARG A 645 33.48 37.23 -41.70
CA ARG A 645 32.61 38.40 -41.38
C ARG A 645 31.06 38.34 -41.45
N ARG A 646 30.52 38.63 -40.25
CA ARG A 646 29.64 39.78 -39.84
C ARG A 646 28.10 39.70 -39.97
N ARG A 647 27.49 39.96 -38.79
CA ARG A 647 26.32 40.84 -38.47
C ARG A 647 24.94 40.35 -38.91
N ARG A 648 23.81 40.65 -38.26
CA ARG A 648 23.38 41.14 -36.92
C ARG A 648 21.83 41.05 -36.99
N ARG A 649 21.20 40.62 -35.90
CA ARG A 649 19.88 41.04 -35.32
C ARG A 649 18.66 41.41 -36.21
N ARG A 650 17.50 40.80 -35.82
CA ARG A 650 16.10 41.32 -35.65
C ARG A 650 15.44 41.96 -36.89
N SER A 651 14.14 41.88 -37.17
CA SER A 651 12.91 41.41 -36.52
C SER A 651 11.74 41.58 -37.52
N SER A 652 10.65 40.82 -37.31
CA SER A 652 9.22 41.18 -37.49
C SER A 652 8.60 41.51 -38.87
N ALA A 653 7.37 40.97 -39.02
CA ALA A 653 6.23 41.41 -39.85
C ALA A 653 6.29 41.08 -41.35
N ILE A 654 5.24 40.80 -42.12
CA ILE A 654 3.80 40.43 -42.01
C ILE A 654 3.38 40.18 -43.50
N ASP A 655 2.24 39.53 -43.74
CA ASP A 655 1.50 39.38 -45.01
C ASP A 655 2.02 38.40 -46.07
N SER A 656 1.36 37.24 -46.17
CA SER A 656 0.48 36.83 -47.29
C SER A 656 -0.08 35.43 -47.04
#